data_AF-A0A2V9A9I8-F1
#
_entry.id   AF-A0A2V9A9I8-F1
#
_cell.length_a   1.000
_cell.length_b   1.000
_cell.length_c   1.000
_cell.angle_alpha   90.00
_cell.angle_beta   90.00
_cell.angle_gamma   90.00
#
_symmetry.space_group_name_H-M   'P 1'
#
loop_
_entity.id
_entity.type
_entity.pdbx_description
1 polymer ?
#
loop_
_entity_poly.entity_id
_entity_poly.type
_entity_poly.pdbx_seq_one_letter_code
_entity_poly.pdbx_strand_id
1 'polypeptide(L)'
;MKVTASLFEAYLKCPTKCYLQSHGESGPSNTHAEWLRVQSESYRSKGIRRLTTSLTPDECMSGVLDPEKLAAAKWRLAHDFEAGTQDLESIIHAAERVPPTGRGQLSRFIPIRFIFKNKLTRDDKLLLAFDALVLAERLGSEVNLGKIIHGDNYAPFRVKTSTLAKQTRKVTENIRTFVSGNSPPDPILNRHCSECEFQAQCRQSAIRTDDLSLLANLTASERKQLNSKGIFTVTQLSYTFRPRRRPKHLREKREKYHHSLKALAIRERKIHIVGSPKLNIRGTPIFLDVESVPEQDFYYLIGVRIFKNDSSVQHSLWADTQQDERKIWTEFLQVLAGVEDPVLIHYGSFEAKFIKLMRERYPETAASDVRLDRVLKESVNLLEFIYGQVYFPTYSNGLKEIAGFLGFNWPDRDATGAYSVIWRHQWEESMTPRVEQKLRTYNSADCEALEFVVKVLWRLPSPEESKKLHQARDIAFVTPTLSNAFSHPSWQKFEGAMPELDKINEAAQWDYQRDRIYLRTRKHLKESEAQKGQAEVNPFRRVEKVISFPERPVCPKCLRKSRNRSDKVSYLLQELVFGKSSVKKRTIRHDFQKFRCRSCKTRFGLDERFHGNTKFGWNLTALYFYLAVELGIQQRTVARMFNRLFGVHISTGGGAHLKKRIAGYYGETVQKIMEKITAGHLVQADETRARKSAASGYVWVFTNSHEVVYQYSESREADTLHKVMREFQGVLVSDFYAAYDSIECQQQKCLIHLLRDLNNEVLAQPYDEELKELVHNFASILKPMIETIDRYGLKRRFLNKHVKSVNRFYKDLSRREYRSEAAVRCKRRFETGGERLFTFLRHDGVPWNNNNAEHAIKAYARARELFQGTPTAKAISEYLALLSVCETCRNKRIDFLDFLRSGEKDIEAFAASKGRKQQNKHGR
;
A
#
# COMPACT_ATOMS: atom_id res chain seq x y z
N MET A 1 14.85 -42.29 24.40
CA MET A 1 15.83 -41.25 24.78
C MET A 1 15.27 -40.46 25.95
N LYS A 2 16.06 -40.19 26.99
CA LYS A 2 15.63 -39.37 28.13
C LYS A 2 15.62 -37.88 27.77
N VAL A 3 14.63 -37.13 28.25
CA VAL A 3 14.62 -35.66 28.15
C VAL A 3 15.42 -35.10 29.33
N THR A 4 16.56 -34.48 29.04
CA THR A 4 17.42 -33.85 30.05
C THR A 4 17.04 -32.38 30.25
N ALA A 5 17.44 -31.78 31.37
CA ALA A 5 17.28 -30.33 31.59
C ALA A 5 18.00 -29.47 30.54
N SER A 6 19.15 -29.93 30.02
CA SER A 6 19.88 -29.24 28.95
C SER A 6 19.10 -29.25 27.63
N LEU A 7 18.50 -30.38 27.26
CA LEU A 7 17.63 -30.47 26.09
C LEU A 7 16.35 -29.63 26.25
N PHE A 8 15.80 -29.58 27.46
CA PHE A 8 14.65 -28.73 27.77
C PHE A 8 14.99 -27.24 27.59
N GLU A 9 16.13 -26.78 28.14
CA GLU A 9 16.62 -25.41 27.95
C GLU A 9 16.89 -25.10 26.47
N ALA A 10 17.55 -26.03 25.76
CA ALA A 10 17.84 -25.88 24.36
C ALA A 10 16.56 -25.73 23.54
N TYR A 11 15.51 -26.52 23.82
CA TYR A 11 14.24 -26.44 23.09
C TYR A 11 13.49 -25.13 23.33
N LEU A 12 13.50 -24.60 24.56
CA LEU A 12 12.88 -23.31 24.87
C LEU A 12 13.51 -22.18 24.06
N LYS A 13 14.84 -22.22 23.86
CA LYS A 13 15.57 -21.20 23.10
C LYS A 13 15.51 -21.44 21.59
N CYS A 14 15.74 -22.68 21.15
CA CYS A 14 15.83 -23.07 19.75
C CYS A 14 15.62 -24.59 19.56
N PRO A 15 14.49 -25.02 18.94
CA PRO A 15 14.25 -26.43 18.65
C PRO A 15 15.38 -27.11 17.86
N THR A 16 15.96 -26.43 16.86
CA THR A 16 17.10 -26.96 16.09
C THR A 16 18.30 -27.27 16.98
N LYS A 17 18.62 -26.40 17.96
CA LYS A 17 19.70 -26.65 18.92
C LYS A 17 19.42 -27.90 19.76
N CYS A 18 18.18 -28.06 20.22
CA CYS A 18 17.75 -29.25 20.97
C CYS A 18 17.96 -30.54 20.15
N TYR A 19 17.57 -30.55 18.86
CA TYR A 19 17.77 -31.70 17.99
C TYR A 19 19.24 -32.03 17.75
N LEU A 20 20.08 -31.02 17.49
CA LEU A 20 21.51 -31.24 17.23
C LEU A 20 22.21 -31.80 18.49
N GLN A 21 21.92 -31.23 19.65
CA GLN A 21 22.45 -31.73 20.94
C GLN A 21 21.94 -33.13 21.26
N SER A 22 20.70 -33.47 20.91
CA SER A 22 20.15 -34.80 21.18
C SER A 22 20.80 -35.91 20.34
N HIS A 23 21.38 -35.55 19.19
CA HIS A 23 22.08 -36.47 18.30
C HIS A 23 23.61 -36.47 18.50
N GLY A 24 24.10 -35.80 19.54
CA GLY A 24 25.52 -35.75 19.87
C GLY A 24 26.36 -34.79 19.01
N GLU A 25 25.72 -33.93 18.20
CA GLU A 25 26.43 -32.88 17.49
C GLU A 25 26.90 -31.80 18.46
N SER A 26 28.16 -31.39 18.33
CA SER A 26 28.76 -30.29 19.09
C SER A 26 29.11 -29.17 18.12
N GLY A 27 28.70 -27.94 18.42
CA GLY A 27 29.05 -26.79 17.59
C GLY A 27 30.54 -26.46 17.72
N PRO A 28 31.11 -25.70 16.77
CA PRO A 28 32.42 -25.07 17.01
C PRO A 28 32.33 -24.22 18.28
N SER A 29 33.34 -24.30 19.16
CA SER A 29 33.32 -23.57 20.44
C SER A 29 33.01 -22.10 20.19
N ASN A 30 31.87 -21.63 20.70
CA ASN A 30 31.52 -20.22 20.71
C ASN A 30 31.86 -19.68 22.09
N THR A 31 32.77 -18.71 22.12
CA THR A 31 33.26 -18.04 23.33
C THR A 31 32.12 -17.56 24.23
N HIS A 32 30.99 -17.15 23.67
CA HIS A 32 29.83 -16.71 24.45
C HIS A 32 29.12 -17.87 25.18
N ALA A 33 28.92 -19.01 24.51
CA ALA A 33 28.30 -20.18 25.13
C ALA A 33 29.20 -20.79 26.22
N GLU A 34 30.51 -20.80 25.99
CA GLU A 34 31.51 -21.24 26.95
C GLU A 34 31.57 -20.31 28.17
N TRP A 35 31.62 -18.99 27.95
CA TRP A 35 31.59 -17.99 29.03
C TRP A 35 30.31 -18.10 29.88
N LEU A 36 29.13 -18.25 29.24
CA LEU A 36 27.86 -18.45 29.95
C LEU A 36 27.88 -19.70 30.84
N ARG A 37 28.46 -20.79 30.36
CA ARG A 37 28.59 -22.04 31.12
C ARG A 37 29.49 -21.83 32.34
N VAL A 38 30.67 -21.26 32.15
CA VAL A 38 31.64 -20.98 33.23
C VAL A 38 31.04 -20.06 34.29
N GLN A 39 30.35 -18.99 33.90
CA GLN A 39 29.69 -18.09 34.84
C GLN A 39 28.55 -18.76 35.60
N SER A 40 27.74 -19.59 34.92
CA SER A 40 26.65 -20.33 35.56
C SER A 40 27.17 -21.35 36.57
N GLU A 41 28.26 -22.07 36.25
CA GLU A 41 28.90 -23.04 37.15
C GLU A 41 29.56 -22.35 38.35
N SER A 42 30.26 -21.23 38.13
CA SER A 42 30.87 -20.41 39.18
C SER A 42 29.82 -19.85 40.14
N TYR A 43 28.74 -19.27 39.60
CA TYR A 43 27.63 -18.72 40.39
C TYR A 43 26.90 -19.80 41.19
N ARG A 44 26.61 -20.97 40.58
CA ARG A 44 26.05 -22.13 41.26
C ARG A 44 26.93 -22.59 42.42
N SER A 45 28.23 -22.76 42.17
CA SER A 45 29.20 -23.22 43.19
C SER A 45 29.28 -22.27 44.38
N LYS A 46 29.33 -20.95 44.12
CA LYS A 46 29.31 -19.91 45.16
C LYS A 46 27.97 -19.88 45.91
N GLY A 47 26.86 -20.03 45.20
CA GLY A 47 25.51 -20.04 45.77
C GLY A 47 25.26 -21.24 46.68
N ILE A 48 25.72 -22.43 46.27
CA ILE A 48 25.66 -23.64 47.10
C ILE A 48 26.50 -23.46 48.35
N ARG A 49 27.75 -22.99 48.22
CA ARG A 49 28.60 -22.70 49.38
C ARG A 49 27.89 -21.78 50.38
N ARG A 50 27.23 -20.72 49.91
CA ARG A 50 26.45 -19.80 50.78
C ARG A 50 25.30 -20.50 51.52
N LEU A 51 24.59 -21.43 50.87
CA LEU A 51 23.52 -22.20 51.52
C LEU A 51 24.06 -23.22 52.53
N THR A 52 25.27 -23.76 52.30
CA THR A 52 25.87 -24.79 53.16
C THR A 52 26.64 -24.22 54.35
N THR A 53 27.11 -22.96 54.32
CA THR A 53 27.94 -22.36 55.37
C THR A 53 27.30 -22.40 56.78
N SER A 54 25.98 -22.34 56.88
CA SER A 54 25.25 -22.33 58.15
C SER A 54 24.71 -23.71 58.57
N LEU A 55 25.05 -24.79 57.85
CA LEU A 55 24.54 -26.14 58.09
C LEU A 55 25.69 -27.07 58.48
N THR A 56 25.43 -28.04 59.36
CA THR A 56 26.43 -29.08 59.66
C THR A 56 26.54 -30.08 58.51
N PRO A 57 27.67 -30.80 58.35
CA PRO A 57 27.84 -31.81 57.30
C PRO A 57 26.73 -32.87 57.30
N ASP A 58 26.17 -33.21 58.46
CA ASP A 58 25.09 -34.20 58.61
C ASP A 58 23.72 -33.67 58.13
N GLU A 59 23.55 -32.35 58.03
CA GLU A 59 22.33 -31.70 57.51
C GLU A 59 22.36 -31.51 55.98
N CYS A 60 23.51 -31.76 55.34
CA CYS A 60 23.75 -31.56 53.90
C CYS A 60 24.04 -32.88 53.17
N MET A 61 23.46 -33.04 51.98
CA MET A 61 23.72 -34.20 51.12
C MET A 61 24.14 -33.77 49.71
N SER A 62 25.07 -34.50 49.08
CA SER A 62 25.54 -34.23 47.72
C SER A 62 25.83 -35.49 46.90
N GLY A 63 25.85 -35.36 45.57
CA GLY A 63 26.21 -36.43 44.63
C GLY A 63 25.04 -37.27 44.12
N VAL A 64 25.32 -38.48 43.60
CA VAL A 64 24.28 -39.40 43.10
C VAL A 64 23.55 -40.02 44.29
N LEU A 65 22.27 -39.70 44.45
CA LEU A 65 21.50 -40.09 45.62
C LEU A 65 20.49 -41.21 45.32
N ASP A 66 20.51 -42.24 46.17
CA ASP A 66 19.50 -43.29 46.20
C ASP A 66 18.14 -42.71 46.64
N PRO A 67 16.99 -43.13 46.04
CA PRO A 67 15.68 -42.59 46.42
C PRO A 67 15.35 -42.88 47.89
N GLU A 68 15.83 -44.00 48.44
CA GLU A 68 15.69 -44.33 49.87
C GLU A 68 16.44 -43.36 50.78
N LYS A 69 17.61 -42.86 50.33
CA LYS A 69 18.40 -41.85 51.07
C LYS A 69 17.78 -40.45 50.97
N LEU A 70 17.12 -40.11 49.86
CA LEU A 70 16.35 -38.87 49.74
C LEU A 70 15.11 -38.87 50.64
N ALA A 71 14.48 -40.04 50.86
CA ALA A 71 13.36 -40.19 51.78
C ALA A 71 13.77 -40.21 53.26
N ALA A 72 15.05 -40.46 53.57
CA ALA A 72 15.57 -40.55 54.93
C ALA A 72 15.56 -39.20 55.68
N ALA A 73 15.27 -39.25 56.99
CA ALA A 73 14.77 -38.08 57.73
C ALA A 73 15.82 -37.08 58.25
N LYS A 74 17.12 -37.23 57.98
CA LYS A 74 18.18 -36.46 58.68
C LYS A 74 18.66 -35.18 58.01
N TRP A 75 18.44 -35.01 56.71
CA TRP A 75 18.98 -33.87 55.96
C TRP A 75 17.97 -32.72 55.79
N ARG A 76 18.50 -31.51 55.63
CA ARG A 76 17.76 -30.26 55.38
C ARG A 76 17.99 -29.70 53.98
N LEU A 77 19.19 -29.90 53.44
CA LEU A 77 19.57 -29.44 52.10
C LEU A 77 20.28 -30.57 51.32
N ALA A 78 19.82 -30.86 50.11
CA ALA A 78 20.56 -31.67 49.15
C ALA A 78 21.05 -30.77 48.01
N HIS A 79 22.26 -30.97 47.49
CA HIS A 79 22.80 -30.19 46.38
C HIS A 79 23.55 -31.04 45.36
N ASP A 80 23.63 -30.55 44.12
CA ASP A 80 24.34 -31.18 43.00
C ASP A 80 24.03 -32.67 42.80
N PHE A 81 22.74 -33.04 42.88
CA PHE A 81 22.31 -34.43 42.70
C PHE A 81 21.53 -34.62 41.41
N GLU A 82 21.73 -35.80 40.82
CA GLU A 82 21.02 -36.21 39.62
C GLU A 82 19.67 -36.84 40.01
N ALA A 83 18.58 -36.26 39.50
CA ALA A 83 17.24 -36.81 39.61
C ALA A 83 16.84 -37.34 38.22
N GLY A 84 16.44 -38.61 38.15
CA GLY A 84 16.04 -39.21 36.88
C GLY A 84 14.99 -40.30 37.02
N THR A 85 14.14 -40.40 36.01
CA THR A 85 13.16 -41.47 35.79
C THR A 85 13.52 -42.23 34.52
N GLN A 86 12.65 -43.16 34.08
CA GLN A 86 12.85 -43.85 32.79
C GLN A 86 12.91 -42.86 31.62
N ASP A 87 12.19 -41.74 31.71
CA ASP A 87 12.02 -40.81 30.59
C ASP A 87 12.63 -39.41 30.81
N LEU A 88 12.88 -39.00 32.06
CA LEU A 88 13.33 -37.63 32.40
C LEU A 88 14.61 -37.65 33.22
N GLU A 89 15.42 -36.61 33.07
CA GLU A 89 16.67 -36.45 33.82
C GLU A 89 16.96 -34.97 34.07
N SER A 90 17.33 -34.60 35.30
CA SER A 90 17.79 -33.27 35.64
C SER A 90 18.85 -33.31 36.74
N ILE A 91 19.82 -32.41 36.66
CA ILE A 91 20.73 -32.14 37.75
C ILE A 91 20.10 -31.05 38.61
N ILE A 92 19.57 -31.44 39.77
CA ILE A 92 18.95 -30.50 40.71
C ILE A 92 20.07 -29.75 41.42
N HIS A 93 20.13 -28.42 41.25
CA HIS A 93 21.24 -27.64 41.85
C HIS A 93 21.19 -27.70 43.38
N ALA A 94 20.01 -27.50 43.97
CA ALA A 94 19.75 -27.80 45.36
C ALA A 94 18.27 -28.13 45.61
N ALA A 95 17.96 -28.82 46.71
CA ALA A 95 16.61 -29.08 47.17
C ALA A 95 16.55 -28.93 48.69
N GLU A 96 15.61 -28.12 49.17
CA GLU A 96 15.35 -27.94 50.61
C GLU A 96 14.22 -28.87 51.04
N ARG A 97 14.43 -29.56 52.16
CA ARG A 97 13.42 -30.40 52.79
C ARG A 97 12.72 -29.62 53.90
N VAL A 98 11.41 -29.47 53.76
CA VAL A 98 10.54 -28.88 54.79
C VAL A 98 9.85 -30.03 55.54
N PRO A 99 10.11 -30.20 56.85
CA PRO A 99 9.48 -31.24 57.64
C PRO A 99 7.96 -31.01 57.74
N PRO A 100 7.17 -32.10 57.89
CA PRO A 100 5.72 -31.99 57.97
C PRO A 100 5.27 -31.27 59.24
N THR A 101 4.26 -30.43 59.13
CA THR A 101 3.71 -29.63 60.24
C THR A 101 2.54 -30.33 60.97
N GLY A 102 2.14 -31.55 60.57
CA GLY A 102 1.05 -32.31 61.22
C GLY A 102 1.12 -33.83 61.00
N ARG A 103 0.38 -34.61 61.81
CA ARG A 103 0.30 -36.08 61.69
C ARG A 103 -0.28 -36.49 60.33
N GLY A 104 0.45 -37.31 59.57
CA GLY A 104 0.02 -37.84 58.27
C GLY A 104 0.45 -37.02 57.05
N GLN A 105 1.17 -35.90 57.21
CA GLN A 105 1.73 -35.16 56.07
C GLN A 105 3.14 -35.65 55.70
N LEU A 106 3.40 -35.79 54.40
CA LEU A 106 4.73 -36.08 53.86
C LEU A 106 5.62 -34.82 53.93
N SER A 107 6.94 -35.00 54.04
CA SER A 107 7.90 -33.90 53.91
C SER A 107 7.71 -33.21 52.55
N ARG A 108 7.74 -31.88 52.54
CA ARG A 108 7.65 -31.09 51.31
C ARG A 108 9.04 -30.78 50.80
N PHE A 109 9.27 -30.96 49.51
CA PHE A 109 10.55 -30.68 48.88
C PHE A 109 10.44 -29.42 48.04
N ILE A 110 11.44 -28.54 48.14
CA ILE A 110 11.51 -27.28 47.40
C ILE A 110 12.80 -27.30 46.57
N PRO A 111 12.74 -27.55 45.25
CA PRO A 111 13.91 -27.43 44.39
C PRO A 111 14.34 -25.96 44.31
N ILE A 112 15.65 -25.78 44.28
CA ILE A 112 16.35 -24.50 44.21
C ILE A 112 17.22 -24.50 42.95
N ARG A 113 17.00 -23.53 42.07
CA ARG A 113 17.84 -23.30 40.89
C ARG A 113 18.61 -21.99 41.04
N PHE A 114 19.88 -22.01 40.66
CA PHE A 114 20.74 -20.83 40.68
C PHE A 114 20.85 -20.23 39.28
N ILE A 115 20.62 -18.92 39.15
CA ILE A 115 20.64 -18.21 37.88
C ILE A 115 21.41 -16.90 38.09
N PHE A 116 22.58 -16.75 37.49
CA PHE A 116 23.43 -15.58 37.73
C PHE A 116 22.80 -14.25 37.26
N LYS A 117 21.84 -14.30 36.34
CA LYS A 117 21.16 -13.13 35.78
C LYS A 117 20.30 -12.39 36.81
N ASN A 118 20.33 -11.07 36.76
CA ASN A 118 19.52 -10.23 37.65
C ASN A 118 18.03 -10.25 37.24
N LYS A 119 17.72 -10.37 35.94
CA LYS A 119 16.34 -10.40 35.45
C LYS A 119 15.90 -11.82 35.09
N LEU A 120 14.89 -12.33 35.80
CA LEU A 120 14.32 -13.65 35.53
C LEU A 120 13.31 -13.64 34.38
N THR A 121 13.53 -14.55 33.43
CA THR A 121 12.65 -14.78 32.28
C THR A 121 11.57 -15.82 32.59
N ARG A 122 10.64 -16.03 31.64
CA ARG A 122 9.68 -17.14 31.72
C ARG A 122 10.36 -18.50 31.56
N ASP A 123 11.39 -18.57 30.75
CA ASP A 123 12.12 -19.81 30.45
C ASP A 123 12.85 -20.31 31.70
N ASP A 124 13.43 -19.40 32.48
CA ASP A 124 14.03 -19.69 33.79
C ASP A 124 13.03 -20.33 34.76
N LYS A 125 11.79 -19.83 34.78
CA LYS A 125 10.71 -20.39 35.61
C LYS A 125 10.24 -21.75 35.11
N LEU A 126 10.23 -21.96 33.79
CA LEU A 126 9.89 -23.26 33.18
C LEU A 126 10.98 -24.31 33.43
N LEU A 127 12.25 -23.92 33.44
CA LEU A 127 13.36 -24.79 33.80
C LEU A 127 13.27 -25.25 35.26
N LEU A 128 12.99 -24.35 36.19
CA LEU A 128 12.72 -24.74 37.58
C LEU A 128 11.48 -25.65 37.70
N ALA A 129 10.44 -25.39 36.91
CA ALA A 129 9.26 -26.26 36.88
C ALA A 129 9.56 -27.64 36.29
N PHE A 130 10.52 -27.76 35.38
CA PHE A 130 11.05 -29.03 34.89
C PHE A 130 11.80 -29.77 35.99
N ASP A 131 12.70 -29.10 36.73
CA ASP A 131 13.38 -29.68 37.89
C ASP A 131 12.39 -30.22 38.93
N ALA A 132 11.33 -29.44 39.21
CA ALA A 132 10.26 -29.85 40.11
C ALA A 132 9.45 -31.05 39.59
N LEU A 133 9.22 -31.15 38.28
CA LEU A 133 8.54 -32.29 37.66
C LEU A 133 9.37 -33.58 37.82
N VAL A 134 10.67 -33.52 37.50
CA VAL A 134 11.58 -34.67 37.65
C VAL A 134 11.69 -35.10 39.11
N LEU A 135 11.80 -34.15 40.02
CA LEU A 135 11.85 -34.42 41.45
C LEU A 135 10.54 -35.02 41.97
N ALA A 136 9.38 -34.54 41.50
CA ALA A 136 8.07 -35.06 41.87
C ALA A 136 7.87 -36.51 41.40
N GLU A 137 8.25 -36.84 40.16
CA GLU A 137 8.15 -38.21 39.64
C GLU A 137 9.11 -39.16 40.38
N ARG A 138 10.33 -38.70 40.71
CA ARG A 138 11.31 -39.50 41.44
C ARG A 138 10.88 -39.81 42.87
N LEU A 139 10.21 -38.87 43.54
CA LEU A 139 9.79 -38.98 44.94
C LEU A 139 8.37 -39.53 45.11
N GLY A 140 7.59 -39.64 44.03
CA GLY A 140 6.17 -40.01 44.10
C GLY A 140 5.30 -38.99 44.87
N SER A 141 5.73 -37.73 44.98
CA SER A 141 5.08 -36.68 45.78
C SER A 141 5.03 -35.36 45.02
N GLU A 142 3.96 -34.59 45.19
CA GLU A 142 3.79 -33.32 44.47
C GLU A 142 4.74 -32.22 44.96
N VAL A 143 5.53 -31.69 44.02
CA VAL A 143 6.37 -30.51 44.24
C VAL A 143 5.65 -29.27 43.71
N ASN A 144 4.97 -28.57 44.62
CA ASN A 144 4.10 -27.42 44.30
C ASN A 144 4.78 -26.03 44.40
N LEU A 145 6.00 -25.97 44.92
CA LEU A 145 6.77 -24.74 45.10
C LEU A 145 8.24 -24.99 44.79
N GLY A 146 8.88 -24.08 44.05
CA GLY A 146 10.33 -24.03 43.86
C GLY A 146 10.88 -22.64 44.16
N LYS A 147 12.20 -22.54 44.30
CA LYS A 147 12.93 -21.28 44.52
C LYS A 147 13.97 -21.07 43.41
N ILE A 148 14.10 -19.84 42.93
CA ILE A 148 15.22 -19.42 42.08
C ILE A 148 16.06 -18.46 42.90
N ILE A 149 17.35 -18.73 43.06
CA ILE A 149 18.31 -17.80 43.64
C ILE A 149 19.01 -17.09 42.48
N HIS A 150 18.89 -15.77 42.41
CA HIS A 150 19.34 -15.03 41.25
C HIS A 150 20.00 -13.69 41.51
N GLY A 151 20.74 -13.23 40.50
CA GLY A 151 21.39 -11.93 40.48
C GLY A 151 22.58 -11.79 41.43
N ASP A 152 23.21 -10.62 41.40
CA ASP A 152 24.46 -10.35 42.14
C ASP A 152 24.27 -10.48 43.66
N ASN A 153 23.05 -10.18 44.14
CA ASN A 153 22.66 -10.24 45.54
C ASN A 153 22.17 -11.63 46.00
N TYR A 154 22.12 -12.64 45.11
CA TYR A 154 21.59 -13.98 45.42
C TYR A 154 20.17 -13.91 46.00
N ALA A 155 19.31 -13.09 45.39
CA ALA A 155 17.95 -12.86 45.86
C ALA A 155 17.08 -14.11 45.65
N PRO A 156 16.32 -14.57 46.67
CA PRO A 156 15.42 -15.71 46.52
C PRO A 156 14.08 -15.29 45.89
N PHE A 157 13.71 -15.94 44.79
CA PHE A 157 12.44 -15.77 44.09
C PHE A 157 11.61 -17.05 44.14
N ARG A 158 10.39 -17.00 44.70
CA ARG A 158 9.51 -18.18 44.83
C ARG A 158 8.63 -18.37 43.59
N VAL A 159 8.59 -19.59 43.06
CA VAL A 159 7.78 -19.96 41.89
C VAL A 159 6.78 -21.05 42.29
N LYS A 160 5.49 -20.81 42.02
CA LYS A 160 4.44 -21.85 42.12
C LYS A 160 4.57 -22.78 40.91
N THR A 161 5.16 -23.96 41.09
CA THR A 161 5.44 -24.91 40.00
C THR A 161 4.17 -25.55 39.46
N SER A 162 3.12 -25.67 40.28
CA SER A 162 1.82 -26.20 39.89
C SER A 162 1.15 -25.43 38.74
N THR A 163 1.35 -24.11 38.65
CA THR A 163 0.78 -23.29 37.56
C THR A 163 1.49 -23.50 36.23
N LEU A 164 2.75 -23.95 36.26
CA LEU A 164 3.57 -24.20 35.08
C LEU A 164 3.59 -25.67 34.66
N ALA A 165 3.21 -26.59 35.56
CA ALA A 165 3.27 -28.04 35.35
C ALA A 165 2.63 -28.52 34.04
N LYS A 166 1.43 -28.02 33.70
CA LYS A 166 0.75 -28.38 32.43
C LYS A 166 1.56 -27.95 31.21
N GLN A 167 2.17 -26.76 31.26
CA GLN A 167 3.00 -26.27 30.17
C GLN A 167 4.32 -27.05 30.09
N THR A 168 4.96 -27.31 31.22
CA THR A 168 6.21 -28.10 31.29
C THR A 168 6.02 -29.48 30.68
N ARG A 169 4.97 -30.22 31.07
CA ARG A 169 4.64 -31.54 30.49
C ARG A 169 4.43 -31.46 28.98
N LYS A 170 3.69 -30.46 28.49
CA LYS A 170 3.47 -30.25 27.06
C LYS A 170 4.78 -30.02 26.30
N VAL A 171 5.70 -29.23 26.87
CA VAL A 171 7.03 -28.99 26.26
C VAL A 171 7.84 -30.29 26.25
N THR A 172 7.82 -31.06 27.33
CA THR A 172 8.48 -32.37 27.41
C THR A 172 7.96 -33.37 26.37
N GLU A 173 6.63 -33.47 26.21
CA GLU A 173 6.00 -34.29 25.17
C GLU A 173 6.41 -33.85 23.75
N ASN A 174 6.44 -32.54 23.51
CA ASN A 174 6.90 -31.99 22.25
C ASN A 174 8.36 -32.35 21.98
N ILE A 175 9.25 -32.26 22.98
CA ILE A 175 10.66 -32.63 22.84
C ILE A 175 10.77 -34.12 22.48
N ARG A 176 10.08 -35.01 23.19
CA ARG A 176 10.11 -36.46 22.89
C ARG A 176 9.67 -36.75 21.46
N THR A 177 8.57 -36.14 21.03
CA THR A 177 8.04 -36.29 19.67
C THR A 177 9.02 -35.73 18.63
N PHE A 178 9.62 -34.58 18.92
CA PHE A 178 10.52 -33.87 18.01
C PHE A 178 11.86 -34.59 17.84
N VAL A 179 12.43 -35.10 18.92
CA VAL A 179 13.72 -35.80 18.93
C VAL A 179 13.61 -37.21 18.34
N SER A 180 12.44 -37.85 18.42
CA SER A 180 12.20 -39.17 17.82
C SER A 180 11.98 -39.15 16.31
N GLY A 181 12.00 -37.98 15.66
CA GLY A 181 11.85 -37.86 14.21
C GLY A 181 13.11 -38.31 13.46
N ASN A 182 12.94 -39.07 12.37
CA ASN A 182 14.04 -39.64 11.58
C ASN A 182 14.82 -38.62 10.71
N SER A 183 14.50 -37.33 10.77
CA SER A 183 15.10 -36.31 9.90
C SER A 183 15.36 -35.01 10.67
N PRO A 184 16.53 -34.37 10.47
CA PRO A 184 16.85 -33.10 11.09
C PRO A 184 15.86 -32.01 10.67
N PRO A 185 15.39 -31.17 11.62
CA PRO A 185 14.51 -30.06 11.29
C PRO A 185 15.27 -29.02 10.45
N ASP A 186 14.58 -28.40 9.50
CA ASP A 186 15.15 -27.28 8.76
C ASP A 186 15.58 -26.18 9.73
N PRO A 187 16.83 -25.67 9.64
CA PRO A 187 17.35 -24.71 10.59
C PRO A 187 16.66 -23.36 10.38
N ILE A 188 15.84 -22.97 11.35
CA ILE A 188 15.14 -21.68 11.34
C ILE A 188 15.93 -20.70 12.19
N LEU A 189 16.49 -19.66 11.55
CA LEU A 189 17.15 -18.58 12.26
C LEU A 189 16.16 -17.81 13.15
N ASN A 190 16.60 -17.53 14.39
CA ASN A 190 15.82 -16.88 15.43
C ASN A 190 16.70 -15.98 16.31
N ARG A 191 16.13 -15.37 17.36
CA ARG A 191 16.84 -14.43 18.24
C ARG A 191 17.95 -15.06 19.08
N HIS A 192 17.89 -16.37 19.35
CA HIS A 192 18.95 -17.08 20.09
C HIS A 192 20.21 -17.26 19.24
N CYS A 193 20.14 -17.10 17.92
CA CYS A 193 21.26 -17.35 17.03
C CYS A 193 22.52 -16.56 17.38
N SER A 194 22.44 -15.33 17.91
CA SER A 194 23.62 -14.53 18.29
C SER A 194 24.45 -15.12 19.43
N GLU A 195 23.86 -15.99 20.25
CA GLU A 195 24.48 -16.60 21.43
C GLU A 195 24.67 -18.12 21.24
N CYS A 196 24.32 -18.64 20.07
CA CYS A 196 24.27 -20.07 19.78
C CYS A 196 25.58 -20.57 19.15
N GLU A 197 26.08 -21.72 19.60
CA GLU A 197 27.25 -22.40 19.03
C GLU A 197 27.03 -22.87 17.58
N PHE A 198 25.79 -23.22 17.22
CA PHE A 198 25.43 -23.70 15.87
C PHE A 198 25.09 -22.57 14.88
N GLN A 199 25.28 -21.30 15.24
CA GLN A 199 24.87 -20.15 14.43
C GLN A 199 25.43 -20.22 13.01
N ALA A 200 26.73 -20.48 12.86
CA ALA A 200 27.41 -20.47 11.57
C ALA A 200 26.85 -21.57 10.64
N GLN A 201 26.74 -22.79 11.15
CA GLN A 201 26.16 -23.94 10.42
C GLN A 201 24.70 -23.68 10.03
N CYS A 202 23.88 -23.21 10.96
CA CYS A 202 22.47 -22.90 10.69
C CYS A 202 22.33 -21.78 9.65
N ARG A 203 23.13 -20.71 9.75
CA ARG A 203 23.10 -19.59 8.80
C ARG A 203 23.56 -20.03 7.42
N GLN A 204 24.61 -20.85 7.32
CA GLN A 204 25.08 -21.38 6.05
C GLN A 204 24.04 -22.29 5.39
N SER A 205 23.37 -23.14 6.18
CA SER A 205 22.28 -23.98 5.68
C SER A 205 21.10 -23.12 5.19
N ALA A 206 20.68 -22.13 5.97
CA ALA A 206 19.61 -21.20 5.58
C ALA A 206 19.95 -20.41 4.30
N ILE A 207 21.21 -19.99 4.12
CA ILE A 207 21.68 -19.35 2.87
C ILE A 207 21.60 -20.32 1.70
N ARG A 208 22.04 -21.58 1.89
CA ARG A 208 22.02 -22.61 0.85
C ARG A 208 20.60 -22.97 0.41
N THR A 209 19.67 -23.05 1.35
CA THR A 209 18.25 -23.32 1.06
C THR A 209 17.45 -22.07 0.69
N ASP A 210 18.09 -20.89 0.74
CA ASP A 210 17.45 -19.59 0.51
C ASP A 210 16.24 -19.34 1.43
N ASP A 211 16.30 -19.81 2.68
CA ASP A 211 15.17 -19.84 3.60
C ASP A 211 14.70 -18.44 4.04
N LEU A 212 13.38 -18.28 4.22
CA LEU A 212 12.79 -17.01 4.66
C LEU A 212 13.29 -16.52 6.03
N SER A 213 13.83 -17.40 6.89
CA SER A 213 14.43 -17.03 8.18
C SER A 213 15.66 -16.13 8.07
N LEU A 214 16.28 -16.03 6.89
CA LEU A 214 17.34 -15.07 6.64
C LEU A 214 16.85 -13.62 6.84
N LEU A 215 15.59 -13.32 6.55
CA LEU A 215 15.04 -11.98 6.75
C LEU A 215 14.76 -11.73 8.23
N ALA A 216 15.68 -11.06 8.94
CA ALA A 216 15.66 -10.90 10.40
C ALA A 216 14.36 -10.29 10.98
N ASN A 217 13.67 -9.46 10.20
CA ASN A 217 12.42 -8.81 10.61
C ASN A 217 11.16 -9.63 10.29
N LEU A 218 11.28 -10.78 9.64
CA LEU A 218 10.16 -11.62 9.24
C LEU A 218 9.81 -12.58 10.40
N THR A 219 8.63 -12.39 11.00
CA THR A 219 8.23 -13.17 12.17
C THR A 219 7.89 -14.62 11.82
N ALA A 220 7.89 -15.52 12.82
CA ALA A 220 7.48 -16.91 12.62
C ALA A 220 6.04 -17.03 12.08
N SER A 221 5.14 -16.14 12.50
CA SER A 221 3.76 -16.08 12.00
C SER A 221 3.70 -15.66 10.53
N GLU A 222 4.46 -14.63 10.15
CA GLU A 222 4.52 -14.17 8.74
C GLU A 222 5.17 -15.22 7.84
N ARG A 223 6.24 -15.90 8.30
CA ARG A 223 6.81 -17.05 7.59
C ARG A 223 5.78 -18.16 7.39
N LYS A 224 5.04 -18.54 8.43
CA LYS A 224 3.96 -19.54 8.31
C LYS A 224 2.89 -19.11 7.31
N GLN A 225 2.54 -17.83 7.29
CA GLN A 225 1.59 -17.26 6.33
C GLN A 225 2.16 -17.23 4.89
N LEU A 226 3.45 -17.03 4.70
CA LEU A 226 4.09 -17.10 3.38
C LEU A 226 4.21 -18.56 2.91
N ASN A 227 4.60 -19.47 3.79
CA ASN A 227 4.65 -20.91 3.52
C ASN A 227 3.26 -21.46 3.15
N SER A 228 2.18 -21.00 3.80
CA SER A 228 0.81 -21.39 3.43
C SER A 228 0.38 -20.85 2.06
N LYS A 229 1.11 -19.87 1.50
CA LYS A 229 0.92 -19.34 0.14
C LYS A 229 1.92 -19.96 -0.86
N GLY A 230 2.68 -20.98 -0.44
CA GLY A 230 3.71 -21.66 -1.24
C GLY A 230 5.01 -20.86 -1.43
N ILE A 231 5.23 -19.80 -0.66
CA ILE A 231 6.47 -19.01 -0.70
C ILE A 231 7.35 -19.49 0.45
N PHE A 232 8.42 -20.21 0.11
CA PHE A 232 9.36 -20.82 1.07
C PHE A 232 10.74 -20.17 1.04
N THR A 233 11.09 -19.45 -0.04
CA THR A 233 12.43 -18.87 -0.20
C THR A 233 12.42 -17.35 -0.36
N VAL A 234 13.54 -16.69 -0.04
CA VAL A 234 13.72 -15.25 -0.24
C VAL A 234 13.61 -14.91 -1.74
N THR A 235 14.18 -15.75 -2.61
CA THR A 235 14.05 -15.61 -4.06
C THR A 235 12.61 -15.66 -4.51
N GLN A 236 11.80 -16.61 -4.03
CA GLN A 236 10.36 -16.67 -4.35
C GLN A 236 9.64 -15.40 -3.86
N LEU A 237 9.93 -14.96 -2.65
CA LEU A 237 9.35 -13.75 -2.08
C LEU A 237 9.68 -12.49 -2.92
N SER A 238 10.87 -12.42 -3.51
CA SER A 238 11.28 -11.29 -4.38
C SER A 238 10.35 -11.10 -5.58
N TYR A 239 9.86 -12.19 -6.18
CA TYR A 239 8.98 -12.14 -7.36
C TYR A 239 7.57 -11.64 -7.05
N THR A 240 7.20 -11.59 -5.77
CA THR A 240 5.88 -11.10 -5.33
C THR A 240 5.80 -9.58 -5.25
N PHE A 241 6.93 -8.88 -5.26
CA PHE A 241 6.92 -7.42 -5.21
C PHE A 241 6.30 -6.85 -6.49
N ARG A 242 5.34 -5.94 -6.31
CA ARG A 242 4.67 -5.21 -7.40
C ARG A 242 4.61 -3.74 -7.01
N PRO A 243 5.31 -2.83 -7.72
CA PRO A 243 5.28 -1.41 -7.39
C PRO A 243 3.88 -0.86 -7.67
N ARG A 244 3.17 -0.39 -6.61
CA ARG A 244 1.81 0.15 -6.72
C ARG A 244 1.83 1.66 -6.58
N ARG A 245 0.97 2.36 -7.33
CA ARG A 245 0.79 3.80 -7.19
C ARG A 245 0.16 4.12 -5.85
N ARG A 246 0.86 4.90 -5.04
CA ARG A 246 0.38 5.32 -3.72
C ARG A 246 -0.76 6.35 -3.85
N PRO A 247 -1.88 6.19 -3.12
CA PRO A 247 -2.94 7.20 -3.07
C PRO A 247 -2.40 8.56 -2.63
N LYS A 248 -2.85 9.66 -3.24
CA LYS A 248 -2.32 11.00 -2.97
C LYS A 248 -2.33 11.40 -1.49
N HIS A 249 -3.35 10.99 -0.74
CA HIS A 249 -3.47 11.27 0.71
C HIS A 249 -2.48 10.50 1.58
N LEU A 250 -1.80 9.49 1.04
CA LEU A 250 -0.75 8.73 1.72
C LEU A 250 0.65 9.15 1.25
N ARG A 251 0.79 10.07 0.28
CA ARG A 251 2.07 10.40 -0.35
C ARG A 251 3.10 10.97 0.64
N GLU A 252 2.64 11.69 1.66
CA GLU A 252 3.46 12.28 2.72
C GLU A 252 3.64 11.36 3.94
N LYS A 253 2.85 10.28 4.06
CA LYS A 253 3.02 9.32 5.15
C LYS A 253 4.19 8.40 4.84
N ARG A 254 4.83 7.82 5.86
CA ARG A 254 5.85 6.78 5.64
C ARG A 254 5.23 5.53 5.00
N GLU A 255 5.93 4.91 4.06
CA GLU A 255 5.43 3.68 3.41
C GLU A 255 5.52 2.48 4.36
N LYS A 256 4.61 1.52 4.21
CA LYS A 256 4.68 0.25 4.94
C LYS A 256 5.95 -0.50 4.49
N TYR A 257 6.66 -1.11 5.42
CA TYR A 257 7.80 -1.96 5.09
C TYR A 257 7.35 -3.19 4.29
N HIS A 258 8.03 -3.47 3.17
CA HIS A 258 7.73 -4.58 2.28
C HIS A 258 8.87 -5.61 2.30
N HIS A 259 8.64 -6.76 2.93
CA HIS A 259 9.61 -7.87 2.92
C HIS A 259 9.93 -8.35 1.50
N SER A 260 8.97 -8.29 0.58
CA SER A 260 9.18 -8.63 -0.82
C SER A 260 10.10 -7.66 -1.55
N LEU A 261 10.11 -6.37 -1.19
CA LEU A 261 11.09 -5.42 -1.72
C LEU A 261 12.48 -5.65 -1.13
N LYS A 262 12.59 -6.01 0.15
CA LYS A 262 13.85 -6.42 0.77
C LYS A 262 14.43 -7.65 0.07
N ALA A 263 13.59 -8.65 -0.20
CA ALA A 263 13.96 -9.84 -0.96
C ALA A 263 14.40 -9.49 -2.39
N LEU A 264 13.72 -8.55 -3.05
CA LEU A 264 14.12 -8.04 -4.36
C LEU A 264 15.50 -7.37 -4.32
N ALA A 265 15.75 -6.53 -3.32
CA ALA A 265 17.05 -5.89 -3.12
C ALA A 265 18.17 -6.92 -2.99
N ILE A 266 17.98 -7.95 -2.17
CA ILE A 266 18.96 -9.04 -1.99
C ILE A 266 19.22 -9.76 -3.32
N ARG A 267 18.17 -10.16 -4.05
CA ARG A 267 18.30 -10.86 -5.33
C ARG A 267 19.02 -10.04 -6.39
N GLU A 268 18.66 -8.76 -6.53
CA GLU A 268 19.26 -7.86 -7.52
C GLU A 268 20.62 -7.30 -7.09
N ARG A 269 20.97 -7.48 -5.80
CA ARG A 269 22.16 -6.94 -5.16
C ARG A 269 22.25 -5.41 -5.26
N LYS A 270 21.09 -4.74 -5.20
CA LYS A 270 20.94 -3.29 -5.38
C LYS A 270 20.26 -2.64 -4.18
N ILE A 271 20.58 -1.38 -3.93
CA ILE A 271 19.86 -0.55 -2.96
C ILE A 271 18.57 -0.07 -3.61
N HIS A 272 17.42 -0.49 -3.07
CA HIS A 272 16.12 -0.01 -3.54
C HIS A 272 15.63 1.18 -2.70
N ILE A 273 15.33 2.31 -3.37
CA ILE A 273 14.86 3.52 -2.70
C ILE A 273 13.39 3.76 -3.04
N VAL A 274 12.55 3.90 -2.02
CA VAL A 274 11.12 4.18 -2.12
C VAL A 274 10.89 5.67 -1.87
N GLY A 275 10.33 6.35 -2.87
CA GLY A 275 10.10 7.80 -2.80
C GLY A 275 11.39 8.60 -2.96
N SER A 276 11.51 9.69 -2.20
CA SER A 276 12.68 10.58 -2.19
C SER A 276 13.03 10.95 -0.74
N PRO A 277 13.58 10.00 0.04
CA PRO A 277 13.93 10.25 1.44
C PRO A 277 14.99 11.34 1.52
N LYS A 278 14.75 12.38 2.34
CA LYS A 278 15.73 13.45 2.62
C LYS A 278 16.07 13.45 4.10
N LEU A 279 17.34 13.15 4.41
CA LEU A 279 17.85 13.21 5.77
C LEU A 279 18.23 14.67 6.09
N ASN A 280 17.32 15.40 6.73
CA ASN A 280 17.51 16.81 7.07
C ASN A 280 18.26 16.94 8.39
N ILE A 281 19.58 17.04 8.33
CA ILE A 281 20.43 17.38 9.47
C ILE A 281 20.87 18.83 9.26
N ARG A 282 20.33 19.75 10.08
CA ARG A 282 20.67 21.18 10.07
C ARG A 282 21.43 21.45 11.36
N GLY A 283 22.74 21.65 11.26
CA GLY A 283 23.65 21.81 12.41
C GLY A 283 24.85 20.86 12.34
N THR A 284 25.60 20.77 13.43
CA THR A 284 26.78 19.91 13.56
C THR A 284 26.35 18.48 13.93
N PRO A 285 26.53 17.47 13.06
CA PRO A 285 26.13 16.10 13.36
C PRO A 285 27.04 15.49 14.43
N ILE A 286 26.41 14.84 15.41
CA ILE A 286 27.07 14.11 16.49
C ILE A 286 26.57 12.68 16.46
N PHE A 287 27.47 11.71 16.25
CA PHE A 287 27.15 10.29 16.16
C PHE A 287 27.36 9.64 17.52
N LEU A 288 26.28 9.04 18.05
CA LEU A 288 26.23 8.43 19.36
C LEU A 288 26.12 6.91 19.25
N ASP A 289 26.96 6.23 20.02
CA ASP A 289 26.87 4.81 20.31
C ASP A 289 27.13 4.57 21.81
N VAL A 290 26.43 3.62 22.42
CA VAL A 290 26.55 3.36 23.87
C VAL A 290 26.63 1.87 24.15
N GLU A 291 27.40 1.50 25.17
CA GLU A 291 27.48 0.12 25.64
C GLU A 291 26.87 -0.01 27.05
N SER A 292 26.26 -1.17 27.31
CA SER A 292 25.61 -1.44 28.59
C SER A 292 25.78 -2.88 29.03
N VAL A 293 25.56 -3.13 30.31
CA VAL A 293 25.30 -4.44 30.90
C VAL A 293 23.78 -4.53 31.16
N PRO A 294 22.98 -5.14 30.27
CA PRO A 294 21.51 -5.09 30.34
C PRO A 294 20.91 -5.69 31.62
N GLU A 295 21.61 -6.64 32.23
CA GLU A 295 21.22 -7.28 33.49
C GLU A 295 21.31 -6.32 34.68
N GLN A 296 22.24 -5.38 34.65
CA GLN A 296 22.46 -4.40 35.73
C GLN A 296 21.79 -3.04 35.44
N ASP A 297 21.17 -2.90 34.25
CA ASP A 297 20.65 -1.62 33.75
C ASP A 297 21.72 -0.50 33.80
N PHE A 298 22.98 -0.86 33.57
CA PHE A 298 24.14 0.01 33.71
C PHE A 298 24.79 0.29 32.34
N TYR A 299 25.00 1.56 32.02
CA TYR A 299 25.72 2.01 30.83
C TYR A 299 27.15 2.41 31.20
N TYR A 300 28.14 1.71 30.66
CA TYR A 300 29.54 1.87 31.07
C TYR A 300 30.40 2.64 30.07
N LEU A 301 29.91 2.85 28.84
CA LEU A 301 30.66 3.55 27.80
C LEU A 301 29.71 4.36 26.90
N ILE A 302 30.02 5.65 26.75
CA ILE A 302 29.36 6.56 25.81
C ILE A 302 30.39 6.98 24.75
N GLY A 303 30.15 6.58 23.52
CA GLY A 303 30.90 6.99 22.34
C GLY A 303 30.26 8.19 21.68
N VAL A 304 31.05 9.25 21.47
CA VAL A 304 30.58 10.46 20.81
C VAL A 304 31.55 10.84 19.71
N ARG A 305 31.05 10.92 18.48
CA ARG A 305 31.85 11.36 17.35
C ARG A 305 31.28 12.63 16.75
N ILE A 306 32.08 13.69 16.73
CA ILE A 306 31.69 15.01 16.24
C ILE A 306 32.38 15.25 14.91
N PHE A 307 31.59 15.52 13.87
CA PHE A 307 32.14 15.84 12.55
C PHE A 307 32.16 17.36 12.35
N LYS A 308 33.36 17.95 12.29
CA LYS A 308 33.58 19.40 12.15
C LYS A 308 34.74 19.67 11.18
N ASN A 309 34.53 20.55 10.20
CA ASN A 309 35.57 21.02 9.25
C ASN A 309 36.36 19.88 8.57
N ASP A 310 35.67 18.88 8.01
CA ASP A 310 36.27 17.67 7.39
C ASP A 310 37.14 16.80 8.31
N SER A 311 37.16 17.10 9.62
CA SER A 311 37.81 16.29 10.65
C SER A 311 36.77 15.69 11.60
N SER A 312 37.06 14.53 12.17
CA SER A 312 36.21 13.88 13.16
C SER A 312 36.93 13.81 14.49
N VAL A 313 36.28 14.28 15.55
CA VAL A 313 36.78 14.15 16.92
C VAL A 313 35.99 13.06 17.62
N GLN A 314 36.68 12.08 18.20
CA GLN A 314 36.08 11.00 18.98
C GLN A 314 36.28 11.27 20.48
N HIS A 315 35.19 11.18 21.24
CA HIS A 315 35.20 11.10 22.69
C HIS A 315 34.71 9.72 23.12
N SER A 316 35.35 9.14 24.13
CA SER A 316 34.98 7.85 24.72
C SER A 316 34.89 8.02 26.23
N LEU A 317 33.68 8.15 26.75
CA LEU A 317 33.42 8.42 28.17
C LEU A 317 33.16 7.09 28.87
N TRP A 318 33.96 6.76 29.87
CA TRP A 318 34.00 5.42 30.48
C TRP A 318 33.68 5.48 31.97
N ALA A 319 32.87 4.52 32.42
CA ALA A 319 32.52 4.33 33.82
C ALA A 319 33.07 2.99 34.33
N ASP A 320 33.84 3.07 35.42
CA ASP A 320 34.35 1.88 36.10
C ASP A 320 33.22 1.21 36.90
N THR A 321 32.37 2.01 37.54
CA THR A 321 31.28 1.56 38.39
C THR A 321 29.94 2.20 38.03
N GLN A 322 28.85 1.67 38.57
CA GLN A 322 27.52 2.27 38.43
C GLN A 322 27.43 3.69 39.01
N GLN A 323 28.29 4.04 39.98
CA GLN A 323 28.34 5.40 40.54
C GLN A 323 28.92 6.40 39.54
N ASP A 324 29.80 5.93 38.65
CA ASP A 324 30.41 6.74 37.60
C ASP A 324 29.48 7.00 36.41
N GLU A 325 28.33 6.30 36.32
CA GLU A 325 27.33 6.52 35.26
C GLU A 325 26.86 7.99 35.23
N ARG A 326 26.67 8.60 36.41
CA ARG A 326 26.31 10.03 36.53
C ARG A 326 27.42 10.94 36.01
N LYS A 327 28.69 10.58 36.25
CA LYS A 327 29.85 11.35 35.83
C LYS A 327 29.94 11.36 34.30
N ILE A 328 29.92 10.19 33.66
CA ILE A 328 29.99 10.11 32.18
C ILE A 328 28.78 10.74 31.50
N TRP A 329 27.59 10.68 32.12
CA TRP A 329 26.41 11.41 31.63
C TRP A 329 26.61 12.91 31.69
N THR A 330 27.19 13.42 32.78
CA THR A 330 27.48 14.86 32.94
C THR A 330 28.55 15.32 31.94
N GLU A 331 29.61 14.54 31.76
CA GLU A 331 30.65 14.81 30.75
C GLU A 331 30.07 14.79 29.34
N PHE A 332 29.16 13.86 29.03
CA PHE A 332 28.46 13.81 27.75
C PHE A 332 27.66 15.10 27.49
N LEU A 333 26.92 15.58 28.48
CA LEU A 333 26.19 16.85 28.38
C LEU A 333 27.13 18.04 28.19
N GLN A 334 28.30 18.05 28.84
CA GLN A 334 29.32 19.09 28.64
C GLN A 334 29.91 19.06 27.22
N VAL A 335 30.15 17.88 26.66
CA VAL A 335 30.59 17.72 25.26
C VAL A 335 29.55 18.29 24.30
N LEU A 336 28.26 17.96 24.50
CA LEU A 336 27.18 18.55 23.70
C LEU A 336 27.06 20.06 23.90
N ALA A 337 27.32 20.54 25.13
CA ALA A 337 27.23 21.96 25.46
C ALA A 337 28.26 22.80 24.66
N GLY A 338 29.47 22.25 24.48
CA GLY A 338 30.55 22.89 23.72
C GLY A 338 30.40 22.88 22.20
N VAL A 339 29.38 22.21 21.65
CA VAL A 339 29.14 22.17 20.20
C VAL A 339 28.10 23.21 19.79
N GLU A 340 28.40 23.93 18.71
CA GLU A 340 27.49 24.87 18.07
C GLU A 340 26.44 24.13 17.22
N ASP A 341 25.16 24.42 17.47
CA ASP A 341 23.99 23.82 16.82
C ASP A 341 24.06 22.27 16.67
N PRO A 342 24.16 21.51 17.79
CA PRO A 342 24.40 20.07 17.73
C PRO A 342 23.15 19.28 17.30
N VAL A 343 23.34 18.32 16.40
CA VAL A 343 22.31 17.36 15.97
C VAL A 343 22.75 15.96 16.37
N LEU A 344 22.12 15.40 17.41
CA LEU A 344 22.43 14.06 17.91
C LEU A 344 21.81 12.99 17.02
N ILE A 345 22.64 12.08 16.50
CA ILE A 345 22.26 10.99 15.61
C ILE A 345 22.66 9.68 16.27
N HIS A 346 21.72 8.73 16.33
CA HIS A 346 21.96 7.38 16.81
C HIS A 346 21.38 6.35 15.85
N TYR A 347 21.83 5.11 15.96
CA TYR A 347 21.41 4.09 15.00
C TYR A 347 19.98 3.61 15.27
N GLY A 348 19.61 3.30 16.52
CA GLY A 348 18.36 2.59 16.77
C GLY A 348 17.67 2.94 18.09
N SER A 349 16.71 2.08 18.47
CA SER A 349 15.91 2.31 19.69
C SER A 349 16.69 2.09 20.99
N PHE A 350 17.89 1.50 20.92
CA PHE A 350 18.69 1.21 22.11
C PHE A 350 19.27 2.49 22.70
N GLU A 351 19.89 3.33 21.87
CA GLU A 351 20.42 4.64 22.26
C GLU A 351 19.27 5.59 22.64
N ALA A 352 18.13 5.52 21.94
CA ALA A 352 16.94 6.28 22.30
C ALA A 352 16.43 5.95 23.72
N LYS A 353 16.47 4.66 24.12
CA LYS A 353 16.15 4.25 25.49
C LYS A 353 17.17 4.75 26.48
N PHE A 354 18.46 4.67 26.16
CA PHE A 354 19.53 5.24 26.97
C PHE A 354 19.28 6.74 27.26
N ILE A 355 19.06 7.55 26.23
CA ILE A 355 18.81 9.00 26.37
C ILE A 355 17.60 9.25 27.28
N LYS A 356 16.51 8.50 27.07
CA LYS A 356 15.31 8.63 27.90
C LYS A 356 15.58 8.26 29.36
N LEU A 357 16.23 7.12 29.59
CA LEU A 357 16.53 6.61 30.94
C LEU A 357 17.48 7.55 31.70
N MET A 358 18.53 8.05 31.07
CA MET A 358 19.47 8.97 31.72
C MET A 358 18.81 10.29 32.12
N ARG A 359 17.87 10.81 31.31
CA ARG A 359 17.07 12.00 31.64
C ARG A 359 16.13 11.77 32.83
N GLU A 360 15.58 10.56 32.94
CA GLU A 360 14.72 10.18 34.07
C GLU A 360 15.52 9.92 35.36
N ARG A 361 16.71 9.29 35.26
CA ARG A 361 17.59 9.00 36.40
C ARG A 361 18.28 10.25 36.95
N TYR A 362 18.68 11.16 36.07
CA TYR A 362 19.46 12.36 36.42
C TYR A 362 18.79 13.63 35.89
N PRO A 363 17.59 13.99 36.40
CA PRO A 363 16.84 15.15 35.89
C PRO A 363 17.55 16.48 36.15
N GLU A 364 18.28 16.60 37.26
CA GLU A 364 18.95 17.84 37.67
C GLU A 364 20.09 18.27 36.72
N THR A 365 20.74 17.32 36.04
CA THR A 365 21.84 17.63 35.11
C THR A 365 21.34 18.12 33.75
N ALA A 366 20.11 17.78 33.36
CA ALA A 366 19.49 18.18 32.09
C ALA A 366 18.57 19.42 32.22
N ALA A 367 18.03 19.69 33.41
CA ALA A 367 17.08 20.78 33.65
C ALA A 367 17.68 22.20 33.56
N SER A 368 19.01 22.33 33.58
CA SER A 368 19.71 23.62 33.60
C SER A 368 19.88 24.28 32.22
N ASP A 369 19.80 23.52 31.12
CA ASP A 369 19.98 24.04 29.75
C ASP A 369 18.86 23.56 28.80
N VAL A 370 17.93 24.47 28.51
CA VAL A 370 16.79 24.25 27.60
C VAL A 370 17.24 23.80 26.20
N ARG A 371 18.42 24.23 25.75
CA ARG A 371 18.99 23.86 24.45
C ARG A 371 19.36 22.38 24.43
N LEU A 372 20.03 21.88 25.48
CA LEU A 372 20.43 20.46 25.56
C LEU A 372 19.21 19.53 25.65
N ASP A 373 18.20 19.90 26.44
CA ASP A 373 16.97 19.10 26.53
C ASP A 373 16.26 18.99 25.16
N ARG A 374 16.30 20.06 24.36
CA ARG A 374 15.80 20.04 22.99
C ARG A 374 16.59 19.09 22.09
N VAL A 375 17.93 19.14 22.12
CA VAL A 375 18.81 18.27 21.31
C VAL A 375 18.58 16.78 21.61
N LEU A 376 18.41 16.44 22.90
CA LEU A 376 18.13 15.07 23.32
C LEU A 376 16.73 14.59 22.87
N LYS A 377 15.72 15.46 22.94
CA LYS A 377 14.34 15.18 22.48
C LYS A 377 14.24 15.06 20.96
N GLU A 378 14.97 15.90 20.22
CA GLU A 378 14.95 15.96 18.75
C GLU A 378 16.02 15.05 18.10
N SER A 379 16.61 14.11 18.87
CA SER A 379 17.62 13.19 18.35
C SER A 379 17.12 12.36 17.17
N VAL A 380 17.99 12.15 16.18
CA VAL A 380 17.66 11.50 14.91
C VAL A 380 17.96 10.00 14.99
N ASN A 381 16.91 9.18 14.89
CA ASN A 381 17.01 7.72 14.78
C ASN A 381 17.23 7.30 13.31
N LEU A 382 18.44 6.85 12.98
CA LEU A 382 18.79 6.52 11.60
C LEU A 382 18.08 5.27 11.07
N LEU A 383 17.95 4.22 11.88
CA LEU A 383 17.23 3.01 11.51
C LEU A 383 15.75 3.32 11.22
N GLU A 384 15.16 4.22 12.00
CA GLU A 384 13.81 4.71 11.76
C GLU A 384 13.72 5.47 10.42
N PHE A 385 14.73 6.27 10.07
CA PHE A 385 14.77 6.92 8.76
C PHE A 385 14.85 5.89 7.61
N ILE A 386 15.78 4.94 7.69
CA ILE A 386 16.02 3.92 6.66
C ILE A 386 14.80 3.02 6.46
N TYR A 387 14.18 2.57 7.55
CA TYR A 387 13.18 1.50 7.50
C TYR A 387 11.94 1.92 6.70
N GLY A 388 11.61 1.13 5.66
CA GLY A 388 10.48 1.38 4.77
C GLY A 388 10.77 2.37 3.63
N GLN A 389 11.94 3.02 3.62
CA GLN A 389 12.35 4.01 2.62
C GLN A 389 13.57 3.56 1.81
N VAL A 390 14.56 2.96 2.46
CA VAL A 390 15.79 2.49 1.84
C VAL A 390 15.99 1.01 2.16
N TYR A 391 16.08 0.19 1.11
CA TYR A 391 16.21 -1.26 1.20
C TYR A 391 17.59 -1.67 0.70
N PHE A 392 18.51 -1.83 1.64
CA PHE A 392 19.84 -2.40 1.36
C PHE A 392 19.74 -3.89 1.03
N PRO A 393 20.61 -4.43 0.16
CA PRO A 393 20.65 -5.84 -0.23
C PRO A 393 21.35 -6.72 0.84
N THR A 394 20.90 -6.58 2.08
CA THR A 394 21.38 -7.27 3.28
C THR A 394 20.22 -8.03 3.92
N TYR A 395 20.49 -9.04 4.75
CA TYR A 395 19.43 -9.86 5.37
C TYR A 395 18.75 -9.18 6.57
N SER A 396 19.46 -8.33 7.30
CA SER A 396 18.93 -7.45 8.34
C SER A 396 19.12 -5.97 7.97
N ASN A 397 18.61 -5.08 8.83
CA ASN A 397 18.92 -3.66 8.80
C ASN A 397 19.79 -3.27 10.00
N GLY A 398 20.71 -4.14 10.44
CA GLY A 398 21.68 -3.80 11.48
C GLY A 398 22.83 -2.95 10.92
N LEU A 399 23.44 -2.12 11.77
CA LEU A 399 24.51 -1.19 11.38
C LEU A 399 25.67 -1.93 10.70
N LYS A 400 26.12 -3.02 11.31
CA LYS A 400 27.22 -3.85 10.78
C LYS A 400 26.95 -4.43 9.41
N GLU A 401 25.75 -4.97 9.19
CA GLU A 401 25.42 -5.56 7.89
C GLU A 401 25.30 -4.48 6.81
N ILE A 402 24.68 -3.34 7.13
CA ILE A 402 24.53 -2.23 6.17
C ILE A 402 25.88 -1.57 5.87
N ALA A 403 26.64 -1.17 6.88
CA ALA A 403 27.92 -0.51 6.64
C ALA A 403 28.94 -1.47 6.01
N GLY A 404 28.94 -2.75 6.41
CA GLY A 404 29.76 -3.78 5.77
C GLY A 404 29.43 -3.97 4.29
N PHE A 405 28.15 -3.97 3.92
CA PHE A 405 27.74 -3.96 2.51
C PHE A 405 28.21 -2.69 1.77
N LEU A 406 28.22 -1.54 2.44
CA LEU A 406 28.70 -0.27 1.90
C LEU A 406 30.25 -0.17 1.87
N GLY A 407 30.98 -1.18 2.36
CA GLY A 407 32.44 -1.26 2.31
C GLY A 407 33.18 -0.85 3.58
N PHE A 408 32.48 -0.60 4.69
CA PHE A 408 33.12 -0.33 5.98
C PHE A 408 33.66 -1.63 6.61
N ASN A 409 34.88 -1.58 7.15
CA ASN A 409 35.51 -2.72 7.80
C ASN A 409 35.75 -2.41 9.27
N TRP A 410 35.21 -3.25 10.16
CA TRP A 410 35.55 -3.17 11.58
C TRP A 410 36.96 -3.68 11.84
N PRO A 411 37.66 -3.12 12.85
CA PRO A 411 38.98 -3.61 13.27
C PRO A 411 38.97 -5.09 13.69
N ASP A 412 37.90 -5.53 14.33
CA ASP A 412 37.67 -6.92 14.76
C ASP A 412 36.40 -7.44 14.07
N ARG A 413 36.54 -8.45 13.20
CA ARG A 413 35.44 -8.98 12.37
C ARG A 413 34.43 -9.80 13.16
N ASP A 414 34.84 -10.38 14.29
CA ASP A 414 34.00 -11.25 15.10
C ASP A 414 33.37 -10.50 16.29
N ALA A 415 33.70 -9.23 16.46
CA ALA A 415 33.12 -8.38 17.50
C ALA A 415 31.61 -8.21 17.32
N THR A 416 30.82 -8.51 18.35
CA THR A 416 29.36 -8.30 18.41
C THR A 416 29.01 -7.64 19.73
N GLY A 417 27.80 -7.07 19.85
CA GLY A 417 27.33 -6.54 21.14
C GLY A 417 27.24 -7.59 22.25
N ALA A 418 27.17 -8.89 21.92
CA ALA A 418 27.28 -9.95 22.92
C ALA A 418 28.71 -10.08 23.46
N TYR A 419 29.71 -9.86 22.60
CA TYR A 419 31.12 -9.86 23.02
C TYR A 419 31.48 -8.63 23.86
N SER A 420 30.85 -7.46 23.64
CA SER A 420 31.13 -6.28 24.48
C SER A 420 30.78 -6.54 25.95
N VAL A 421 29.69 -7.27 26.23
CA VAL A 421 29.33 -7.72 27.58
C VAL A 421 30.38 -8.69 28.17
N ILE A 422 30.87 -9.65 27.38
CA ILE A 422 31.93 -10.58 27.83
C ILE A 422 33.21 -9.81 28.16
N TRP A 423 33.64 -8.91 27.27
CA TRP A 423 34.85 -8.11 27.48
C TRP A 423 34.69 -7.18 28.69
N ARG A 424 33.49 -6.67 28.94
CA ARG A 424 33.21 -5.88 30.14
C ARG A 424 33.41 -6.70 31.41
N HIS A 425 32.86 -7.92 31.48
CA HIS A 425 33.07 -8.81 32.62
C HIS A 425 34.54 -9.24 32.78
N GLN A 426 35.23 -9.54 31.67
CA GLN A 426 36.66 -9.85 31.71
C GLN A 426 37.48 -8.66 32.24
N TRP A 427 37.10 -7.43 31.88
CA TRP A 427 37.71 -6.23 32.42
C TRP A 427 37.41 -6.07 33.91
N GLU A 428 36.18 -6.32 34.38
CA GLU A 428 35.83 -6.25 35.81
C GLU A 428 36.61 -7.27 36.66
N GLU A 429 36.88 -8.47 36.11
CA GLU A 429 37.64 -9.52 36.80
C GLU A 429 39.15 -9.26 36.78
N SER A 430 39.69 -8.71 35.68
CA SER A 430 41.13 -8.60 35.45
C SER A 430 41.71 -7.19 35.62
N MET A 431 40.85 -6.16 35.62
CA MET A 431 41.19 -4.73 35.56
C MET A 431 42.26 -4.40 34.50
N THR A 432 42.29 -5.16 33.40
CA THR A 432 43.38 -5.07 32.41
C THR A 432 43.13 -3.96 31.38
N PRO A 433 44.04 -2.97 31.22
CA PRO A 433 43.84 -1.84 30.30
C PRO A 433 43.64 -2.25 28.83
N ARG A 434 44.19 -3.40 28.42
CA ARG A 434 44.05 -3.93 27.06
C ARG A 434 42.59 -4.25 26.70
N VAL A 435 41.80 -4.74 27.65
CA VAL A 435 40.39 -5.11 27.41
C VAL A 435 39.52 -3.85 27.34
N GLU A 436 39.80 -2.86 28.18
CA GLU A 436 39.18 -1.53 28.11
C GLU A 436 39.44 -0.87 26.76
N GLN A 437 40.70 -0.83 26.34
CA GLN A 437 41.08 -0.26 25.05
C GLN A 437 40.36 -0.98 23.90
N LYS A 438 40.20 -2.30 23.99
CA LYS A 438 39.43 -3.08 23.01
C LYS A 438 37.97 -2.64 22.93
N LEU A 439 37.31 -2.44 24.07
CA LEU A 439 35.93 -1.93 24.14
C LEU A 439 35.79 -0.51 23.58
N ARG A 440 36.74 0.38 23.90
CA ARG A 440 36.77 1.75 23.36
C ARG A 440 36.96 1.75 21.85
N THR A 441 37.86 0.92 21.31
CA THR A 441 38.05 0.77 19.86
C THR A 441 36.79 0.23 19.18
N TYR A 442 36.12 -0.74 19.79
CA TYR A 442 34.87 -1.30 19.28
C TYR A 442 33.76 -0.24 19.16
N ASN A 443 33.46 0.47 20.26
CA ASN A 443 32.44 1.51 20.31
C ASN A 443 32.79 2.70 19.38
N SER A 444 34.07 3.09 19.32
CA SER A 444 34.53 4.11 18.37
C SER A 444 34.30 3.70 16.91
N ALA A 445 34.48 2.42 16.58
CA ALA A 445 34.23 1.91 15.23
C ALA A 445 32.73 1.90 14.91
N ASP A 446 31.84 1.66 15.88
CA ASP A 446 30.40 1.76 15.71
C ASP A 446 29.94 3.22 15.48
N CYS A 447 30.52 4.20 16.20
CA CYS A 447 30.33 5.63 15.89
C CYS A 447 30.79 6.00 14.46
N GLU A 448 31.95 5.49 14.04
CA GLU A 448 32.51 5.76 12.71
C GLU A 448 31.67 5.11 11.60
N ALA A 449 31.20 3.88 11.81
CA ALA A 449 30.28 3.21 10.89
C ALA A 449 28.97 3.97 10.75
N LEU A 450 28.44 4.51 11.86
CA LEU A 450 27.23 5.33 11.85
C LEU A 450 27.43 6.60 11.01
N GLU A 451 28.56 7.30 11.20
CA GLU A 451 28.95 8.45 10.37
C GLU A 451 29.05 8.05 8.89
N PHE A 452 29.70 6.92 8.59
CA PHE A 452 29.90 6.44 7.23
C PHE A 452 28.56 6.17 6.52
N VAL A 453 27.62 5.50 7.20
CA VAL A 453 26.28 5.26 6.66
C VAL A 453 25.53 6.57 6.41
N VAL A 454 25.61 7.54 7.33
CA VAL A 454 24.97 8.85 7.16
C VAL A 454 25.58 9.60 5.96
N LYS A 455 26.90 9.59 5.80
CA LYS A 455 27.58 10.18 4.64
C LYS A 455 27.13 9.55 3.32
N VAL A 456 26.97 8.23 3.27
CA VAL A 456 26.43 7.54 2.08
C VAL A 456 24.98 7.94 1.83
N LEU A 457 24.15 7.99 2.87
CA LEU A 457 22.74 8.39 2.75
C LEU A 457 22.57 9.86 2.30
N TRP A 458 23.45 10.77 2.73
CA TRP A 458 23.50 12.15 2.25
C TRP A 458 23.88 12.26 0.77
N ARG A 459 24.77 11.37 0.31
CA ARG A 459 25.22 11.32 -1.08
C ARG A 459 24.30 10.53 -1.99
N LEU A 460 23.20 9.97 -1.48
CA LEU A 460 22.23 9.27 -2.32
C LEU A 460 21.67 10.25 -3.35
N PRO A 461 21.83 9.98 -4.66
CA PRO A 461 21.34 10.88 -5.69
C PRO A 461 19.82 10.99 -5.60
N SER A 462 19.26 12.14 -5.93
CA SER A 462 17.83 12.22 -6.20
C SER A 462 17.45 11.33 -7.40
N PRO A 463 16.17 10.91 -7.53
CA PRO A 463 15.70 10.16 -8.70
C PRO A 463 16.02 10.86 -10.04
N GLU A 464 16.20 12.17 -10.04
CA GLU A 464 16.54 13.00 -11.21
C GLU A 464 18.04 13.05 -11.49
N GLU A 465 18.88 13.13 -10.45
CA GLU A 465 20.34 13.08 -10.55
C GLU A 465 20.83 11.68 -10.98
N SER A 466 20.21 10.62 -10.45
CA SER A 466 20.54 9.23 -10.80
C SER A 466 20.23 8.88 -12.26
N LYS A 467 19.28 9.57 -12.91
CA LYS A 467 19.02 9.43 -14.36
C LYS A 467 20.08 10.09 -15.23
N LYS A 468 20.76 11.12 -14.72
CA LYS A 468 21.86 11.82 -15.42
C LYS A 468 23.20 11.13 -15.21
N LEU A 469 23.40 10.55 -14.02
CA LEU A 469 24.61 9.81 -13.67
C LEU A 469 24.48 8.36 -14.17
N HIS A 470 25.00 8.06 -15.37
CA HIS A 470 25.14 6.68 -15.89
C HIS A 470 25.99 5.73 -15.00
N GLN A 471 26.43 6.19 -13.82
CA GLN A 471 27.40 5.54 -12.93
C GLN A 471 26.82 4.89 -11.66
N ALA A 472 25.55 5.09 -11.31
CA ALA A 472 24.97 4.43 -10.13
C ALA A 472 24.38 3.05 -10.48
N ARG A 473 25.21 2.09 -10.91
CA ARG A 473 24.74 0.74 -11.28
C ARG A 473 24.09 -0.04 -10.13
N ASP A 474 24.38 0.35 -8.89
CA ASP A 474 23.99 -0.37 -7.67
C ASP A 474 22.76 0.22 -6.95
N ILE A 475 22.16 1.29 -7.47
CA ILE A 475 20.99 1.97 -6.87
C ILE A 475 19.80 1.86 -7.82
N ALA A 476 18.67 1.38 -7.30
CA ALA A 476 17.41 1.26 -8.02
C ALA A 476 16.31 2.09 -7.33
N PHE A 477 15.73 3.06 -8.05
CA PHE A 477 14.56 3.79 -7.55
C PHE A 477 13.30 2.98 -7.83
N VAL A 478 12.53 2.68 -6.78
CA VAL A 478 11.22 2.04 -6.90
C VAL A 478 10.26 3.06 -7.48
N THR A 479 10.15 3.04 -8.80
CA THR A 479 9.15 3.83 -9.53
C THR A 479 7.88 3.01 -9.68
N PRO A 480 6.69 3.62 -9.52
CA PRO A 480 5.44 2.97 -9.87
C PRO A 480 5.33 2.90 -11.40
N THR A 481 6.10 2.02 -12.02
CA THR A 481 5.91 1.63 -13.41
C THR A 481 4.88 0.50 -13.46
N LEU A 482 3.61 0.88 -13.37
CA LEU A 482 2.74 0.38 -14.42
C LEU A 482 3.15 1.17 -15.65
N SER A 483 3.80 0.50 -16.60
CA SER A 483 3.60 0.87 -17.99
C SER A 483 2.09 0.88 -18.20
N ASN A 484 1.50 2.06 -18.08
CA ASN A 484 0.23 2.33 -18.69
C ASN A 484 0.47 2.12 -20.18
N ALA A 485 0.21 0.93 -20.68
CA ALA A 485 0.15 0.63 -22.10
C ALA A 485 -0.93 1.46 -22.84
N PHE A 486 -1.55 2.44 -22.16
CA PHE A 486 -2.58 3.33 -22.70
C PHE A 486 -2.38 4.82 -22.37
N SER A 487 -1.23 5.25 -21.83
CA SER A 487 -0.94 6.69 -21.76
C SER A 487 0.37 6.98 -22.46
N HIS A 488 0.27 7.31 -23.75
CA HIS A 488 1.35 7.93 -24.49
C HIS A 488 1.69 9.33 -23.93
N PRO A 489 2.94 9.77 -24.12
CA PRO A 489 3.53 10.91 -23.45
C PRO A 489 3.12 12.21 -24.13
N SER A 490 2.35 13.04 -23.45
CA SER A 490 2.32 14.47 -23.75
C SER A 490 1.98 15.24 -22.48
N TRP A 491 2.93 16.09 -22.08
CA TRP A 491 2.80 17.15 -21.06
C TRP A 491 2.64 16.69 -19.60
N GLN A 492 3.74 16.18 -19.02
CA GLN A 492 3.93 16.32 -17.58
C GLN A 492 4.21 17.81 -17.26
N LYS A 493 3.48 18.34 -16.27
CA LYS A 493 3.67 19.69 -15.73
C LYS A 493 5.03 19.73 -15.02
N PHE A 494 5.90 20.67 -15.39
CA PHE A 494 7.16 20.92 -14.68
C PHE A 494 6.84 21.51 -13.30
N GLU A 495 7.34 20.87 -12.24
CA GLU A 495 7.32 21.37 -10.86
C GLU A 495 8.77 21.64 -10.47
N GLY A 496 9.13 22.90 -10.29
CA GLY A 496 10.49 23.30 -9.92
C GLY A 496 10.76 22.99 -8.44
N ALA A 497 12.02 22.70 -8.12
CA ALA A 497 12.41 22.35 -6.75
C ALA A 497 12.39 23.53 -5.75
N MET A 498 12.11 24.75 -6.21
CA MET A 498 12.08 25.98 -5.42
C MET A 498 10.96 26.91 -5.95
N PRO A 499 10.27 27.71 -5.11
CA PRO A 499 9.24 28.66 -5.56
C PRO A 499 9.76 29.66 -6.61
N GLU A 500 11.05 29.96 -6.59
CA GLU A 500 11.75 30.79 -7.56
C GLU A 500 11.88 30.10 -8.92
N LEU A 501 12.07 28.76 -8.95
CA LEU A 501 12.12 27.96 -10.17
C LEU A 501 10.73 27.73 -10.77
N ASP A 502 9.69 27.67 -9.94
CA ASP A 502 8.31 27.72 -10.41
C ASP A 502 8.01 29.09 -11.04
N LYS A 503 8.47 30.19 -10.45
CA LYS A 503 8.41 31.53 -11.06
C LYS A 503 9.24 31.64 -12.35
N ILE A 504 10.41 31.01 -12.42
CA ILE A 504 11.27 31.00 -13.63
C ILE A 504 10.64 30.15 -14.74
N ASN A 505 10.01 29.02 -14.40
CA ASN A 505 9.34 28.15 -15.36
C ASN A 505 8.00 28.72 -15.82
N GLU A 506 7.22 29.34 -14.94
CA GLU A 506 6.11 30.22 -15.33
C GLU A 506 6.62 31.33 -16.24
N ALA A 507 7.80 31.89 -15.96
CA ALA A 507 8.41 32.92 -16.79
C ALA A 507 8.99 32.43 -18.14
N ALA A 508 9.21 31.11 -18.26
CA ALA A 508 9.75 30.45 -19.44
C ALA A 508 8.67 29.85 -20.36
N GLN A 509 7.40 29.84 -19.95
CA GLN A 509 6.30 29.44 -20.82
C GLN A 509 6.18 30.40 -22.02
N TRP A 510 5.92 29.83 -23.20
CA TRP A 510 5.78 30.56 -24.47
C TRP A 510 4.84 31.76 -24.36
N ASP A 511 3.72 31.62 -23.64
CA ASP A 511 2.73 32.68 -23.45
C ASP A 511 3.20 33.76 -22.46
N TYR A 512 3.96 33.42 -21.40
CA TYR A 512 4.54 34.39 -20.46
C TYR A 512 5.69 35.18 -21.09
N GLN A 513 6.58 34.52 -21.84
CA GLN A 513 7.68 35.19 -22.53
C GLN A 513 7.14 36.21 -23.55
N ARG A 514 6.06 35.87 -24.26
CA ARG A 514 5.38 36.73 -25.26
C ARG A 514 4.62 37.89 -24.63
N ASP A 515 3.89 37.67 -23.54
CA ASP A 515 3.00 38.68 -22.95
C ASP A 515 3.70 39.63 -21.96
N ARG A 516 4.89 39.30 -21.44
CA ARG A 516 5.59 40.13 -20.43
C ARG A 516 7.04 40.52 -20.74
N ILE A 517 7.82 39.68 -21.43
CA ILE A 517 9.26 39.92 -21.64
C ILE A 517 9.52 40.52 -23.03
N TYR A 518 8.98 39.95 -24.11
CA TYR A 518 9.15 40.51 -25.47
C TYR A 518 8.53 41.92 -25.64
N LEU A 519 7.51 42.26 -24.85
CA LEU A 519 6.91 43.61 -24.79
C LEU A 519 7.76 44.65 -24.03
N ARG A 520 8.83 44.23 -23.32
CA ARG A 520 9.71 45.13 -22.56
C ARG A 520 11.11 45.34 -23.16
N THR A 521 11.56 44.50 -24.10
CA THR A 521 12.97 44.54 -24.57
C THR A 521 13.19 45.07 -25.99
N ARG A 522 12.17 45.59 -26.69
CA ARG A 522 12.38 46.38 -27.92
C ARG A 522 11.51 47.65 -27.92
N LYS A 523 12.18 48.79 -27.80
CA LYS A 523 11.61 50.16 -27.75
C LYS A 523 10.96 50.63 -29.06
N HIS A 524 10.75 49.74 -30.05
CA HIS A 524 10.20 50.08 -31.36
C HIS A 524 8.85 49.41 -31.70
N LEU A 525 8.18 48.77 -30.74
CA LEU A 525 6.79 48.30 -30.93
C LEU A 525 5.83 48.92 -29.90
N LYS A 526 6.14 50.14 -29.44
CA LYS A 526 5.22 50.96 -28.63
C LYS A 526 4.42 51.98 -29.45
N GLU A 527 4.59 52.01 -30.77
CA GLU A 527 3.82 52.87 -31.68
C GLU A 527 2.77 52.12 -32.51
N SER A 528 2.57 50.80 -32.31
CA SER A 528 1.56 50.04 -33.06
C SER A 528 0.36 49.53 -32.24
N GLU A 529 0.39 49.62 -30.91
CA GLU A 529 -0.75 49.21 -30.06
C GLU A 529 -1.47 50.37 -29.36
N ALA A 530 -0.90 51.59 -29.39
CA ALA A 530 -1.60 52.83 -28.99
C ALA A 530 -2.40 53.48 -30.14
N GLN A 531 -2.31 52.96 -31.35
CA GLN A 531 -3.16 53.30 -32.50
C GLN A 531 -3.88 52.07 -33.05
N LYS A 532 -4.53 51.31 -32.18
CA LYS A 532 -5.79 50.66 -32.55
C LYS A 532 -6.81 51.00 -31.49
N GLY A 533 -7.22 52.28 -31.54
CA GLY A 533 -8.57 52.63 -31.15
C GLY A 533 -9.52 51.58 -31.69
N GLN A 534 -10.50 51.24 -30.87
CA GLN A 534 -11.69 50.55 -31.28
C GLN A 534 -12.24 51.25 -32.52
N ALA A 535 -11.83 50.82 -33.71
CA ALA A 535 -12.76 50.83 -34.80
C ALA A 535 -13.81 49.82 -34.36
N GLU A 536 -14.92 50.34 -33.83
CA GLU A 536 -16.21 49.71 -34.04
C GLU A 536 -16.41 49.55 -35.55
N VAL A 537 -15.72 48.57 -36.15
CA VAL A 537 -16.20 48.00 -37.39
C VAL A 537 -17.39 47.17 -36.97
N ASN A 538 -18.53 47.85 -36.87
CA ASN A 538 -19.84 47.26 -36.75
C ASN A 538 -19.94 46.18 -37.86
N PRO A 539 -19.83 44.86 -37.55
CA PRO A 539 -19.73 43.82 -38.58
C PRO A 539 -21.05 43.62 -39.32
N PHE A 540 -22.08 44.39 -38.96
CA PHE A 540 -23.44 44.27 -39.42
C PHE A 540 -23.78 45.17 -40.63
N ARG A 541 -22.81 45.85 -41.25
CA ARG A 541 -23.10 46.79 -42.34
C ARG A 541 -23.47 46.18 -43.70
N ARG A 542 -23.27 44.87 -43.93
CA ARG A 542 -23.74 44.20 -45.17
C ARG A 542 -24.41 42.87 -44.86
N VAL A 543 -25.75 42.86 -44.89
CA VAL A 543 -26.52 41.62 -44.95
C VAL A 543 -26.26 40.97 -46.31
N GLU A 544 -25.58 39.85 -46.34
CA GLU A 544 -25.24 39.15 -47.60
C GLU A 544 -26.41 38.32 -48.13
N LYS A 545 -27.32 37.92 -47.23
CA LYS A 545 -28.52 37.13 -47.58
C LYS A 545 -29.64 37.39 -46.58
N VAL A 546 -30.85 37.55 -47.10
CA VAL A 546 -32.08 37.59 -46.29
C VAL A 546 -32.84 36.28 -46.50
N ILE A 547 -33.26 35.64 -45.42
CA ILE A 547 -34.10 34.44 -45.43
C ILE A 547 -35.40 34.79 -44.70
N SER A 548 -36.49 34.89 -45.45
CA SER A 548 -37.83 35.09 -44.89
C SER A 548 -38.54 33.74 -44.80
N PHE A 549 -39.01 33.38 -43.61
CA PHE A 549 -39.73 32.11 -43.43
C PHE A 549 -41.19 32.26 -43.85
N PRO A 550 -41.77 31.26 -44.53
CA PRO A 550 -43.15 31.31 -44.97
C PRO A 550 -44.10 31.41 -43.78
N GLU A 551 -45.12 32.25 -43.90
CA GLU A 551 -46.20 32.35 -42.91
C GLU A 551 -46.95 31.02 -42.85
N ARG A 552 -46.68 30.23 -41.81
CA ARG A 552 -47.46 29.03 -41.50
C ARG A 552 -48.37 29.34 -40.33
N PRO A 553 -49.60 29.83 -40.55
CA PRO A 553 -50.51 30.19 -39.48
C PRO A 553 -51.16 28.95 -38.85
N VAL A 554 -50.50 27.79 -38.73
CA VAL A 554 -51.09 26.58 -38.13
C VAL A 554 -50.44 26.33 -36.78
N CYS A 555 -51.25 26.30 -35.72
CA CYS A 555 -50.73 26.10 -34.37
C CYS A 555 -50.16 24.68 -34.20
N PRO A 556 -48.92 24.50 -33.74
CA PRO A 556 -48.32 23.17 -33.56
C PRO A 556 -48.98 22.34 -32.46
N LYS A 557 -49.71 22.97 -31.53
CA LYS A 557 -50.35 22.29 -30.38
C LYS A 557 -51.78 21.80 -30.67
N CYS A 558 -52.56 22.57 -31.42
CA CYS A 558 -53.98 22.26 -31.66
C CYS A 558 -54.34 22.17 -33.16
N LEU A 559 -53.35 22.32 -34.04
CA LEU A 559 -53.48 22.23 -35.50
C LEU A 559 -54.50 23.20 -36.14
N ARG A 560 -55.07 24.14 -35.37
CA ARG A 560 -55.98 25.17 -35.88
C ARG A 560 -55.23 26.33 -36.53
N LYS A 561 -55.83 26.90 -37.58
CA LYS A 561 -55.33 28.11 -38.23
C LYS A 561 -55.43 29.32 -37.27
N SER A 562 -54.33 30.02 -37.06
CA SER A 562 -54.20 31.23 -36.27
C SER A 562 -53.99 32.43 -37.17
N ARG A 563 -55.00 33.30 -37.27
CA ARG A 563 -54.90 34.58 -37.97
C ARG A 563 -54.33 35.71 -37.09
N ASN A 564 -54.07 35.44 -35.81
CA ASN A 564 -53.56 36.43 -34.87
C ASN A 564 -52.03 36.58 -35.03
N ARG A 565 -51.64 37.52 -35.91
CA ARG A 565 -50.25 37.92 -36.15
C ARG A 565 -49.76 38.78 -34.98
N SER A 566 -48.57 38.48 -34.48
CA SER A 566 -47.82 39.28 -33.52
C SER A 566 -46.65 39.97 -34.23
N ASP A 567 -45.62 40.42 -33.51
CA ASP A 567 -44.52 41.20 -34.07
C ASP A 567 -43.66 40.37 -35.03
N LYS A 568 -43.18 41.03 -36.10
CA LYS A 568 -42.10 40.51 -36.93
C LYS A 568 -40.79 40.60 -36.14
N VAL A 569 -40.00 39.54 -36.18
CA VAL A 569 -38.69 39.52 -35.53
C VAL A 569 -37.62 39.14 -36.53
N SER A 570 -36.58 39.96 -36.61
CA SER A 570 -35.43 39.74 -37.47
C SER A 570 -34.20 39.41 -36.63
N TYR A 571 -33.50 38.34 -36.99
CA TYR A 571 -32.24 37.94 -36.37
C TYR A 571 -31.09 38.06 -37.36
N LEU A 572 -30.04 38.78 -36.99
CA LEU A 572 -28.84 38.94 -37.81
C LEU A 572 -27.73 38.04 -37.27
N LEU A 573 -27.34 37.03 -38.06
CA LEU A 573 -26.46 35.94 -37.63
C LEU A 573 -25.22 35.82 -38.53
N GLN A 574 -24.09 35.50 -37.92
CA GLN A 574 -22.91 34.98 -38.63
C GLN A 574 -23.06 33.46 -38.79
N GLU A 575 -23.16 32.98 -40.03
CA GLU A 575 -23.42 31.57 -40.35
C GLU A 575 -22.30 30.97 -41.20
N LEU A 576 -22.10 29.66 -41.11
CA LEU A 576 -21.23 28.91 -42.00
C LEU A 576 -22.03 28.23 -43.12
N VAL A 577 -21.61 28.47 -44.36
CA VAL A 577 -22.15 27.85 -45.56
C VAL A 577 -21.17 26.80 -46.07
N PHE A 578 -21.60 25.55 -46.09
CA PHE A 578 -20.84 24.41 -46.58
C PHE A 578 -21.07 24.24 -48.08
N GLY A 579 -20.00 24.36 -48.87
CA GLY A 579 -19.94 23.94 -50.27
C GLY A 579 -19.38 22.51 -50.40
N LYS A 580 -19.18 22.04 -51.64
CA LYS A 580 -18.67 20.68 -51.92
C LYS A 580 -17.32 20.40 -51.25
N SER A 581 -16.43 21.40 -51.21
CA SER A 581 -15.08 21.30 -50.64
C SER A 581 -14.64 22.59 -49.93
N SER A 582 -15.58 23.42 -49.49
CA SER A 582 -15.27 24.72 -48.87
C SER A 582 -16.25 25.06 -47.76
N VAL A 583 -15.80 25.78 -46.73
CA VAL A 583 -16.68 26.35 -45.69
C VAL A 583 -16.47 27.87 -45.68
N LYS A 584 -17.54 28.64 -45.89
CA LYS A 584 -17.49 30.11 -45.95
C LYS A 584 -18.37 30.73 -44.86
N LYS A 585 -17.89 31.78 -44.20
CA LYS A 585 -18.73 32.62 -43.32
C LYS A 585 -19.60 33.55 -44.16
N ARG A 586 -20.86 33.73 -43.77
CA ARG A 586 -21.77 34.78 -44.29
C ARG A 586 -22.54 35.45 -43.16
N THR A 587 -22.91 36.71 -43.35
CA THR A 587 -23.85 37.42 -42.46
C THR A 587 -25.26 37.35 -43.04
N ILE A 588 -26.17 36.62 -42.37
CA ILE A 588 -27.52 36.31 -42.86
C ILE A 588 -28.57 36.92 -41.92
N ARG A 589 -29.54 37.66 -42.48
CA ARG A 589 -30.73 38.13 -41.75
C ARG A 589 -31.87 37.13 -41.92
N HIS A 590 -32.47 36.70 -40.82
CA HIS A 590 -33.61 35.79 -40.79
C HIS A 590 -34.85 36.52 -40.29
N ASP A 591 -35.90 36.57 -41.10
CA ASP A 591 -37.14 37.31 -40.81
C ASP A 591 -38.27 36.32 -40.47
N PHE A 592 -38.82 36.42 -39.27
CA PHE A 592 -39.87 35.55 -38.75
C PHE A 592 -41.16 36.32 -38.44
N GLN A 593 -42.30 35.68 -38.71
CA GLN A 593 -43.62 36.16 -38.30
C GLN A 593 -44.12 35.34 -37.10
N LYS A 594 -44.33 35.98 -35.95
CA LYS A 594 -44.90 35.32 -34.77
C LYS A 594 -46.43 35.27 -34.85
N PHE A 595 -47.00 34.21 -34.29
CA PHE A 595 -48.44 33.98 -34.18
C PHE A 595 -48.82 33.61 -32.75
N ARG A 596 -50.03 33.95 -32.31
CA ARG A 596 -50.61 33.48 -31.04
C ARG A 596 -51.93 32.76 -31.28
N CYS A 597 -51.97 31.45 -31.04
CA CYS A 597 -53.19 30.67 -31.25
C CYS A 597 -54.34 31.19 -30.36
N ARG A 598 -55.51 31.45 -30.94
CA ARG A 598 -56.70 31.86 -30.17
C ARG A 598 -57.28 30.73 -29.31
N SER A 599 -57.16 29.48 -29.76
CA SER A 599 -57.74 28.31 -29.09
C SER A 599 -56.94 27.87 -27.86
N CYS A 600 -55.63 27.64 -28.02
CA CYS A 600 -54.78 27.13 -26.94
C CYS A 600 -53.78 28.16 -26.38
N LYS A 601 -53.86 29.42 -26.83
CA LYS A 601 -53.02 30.56 -26.41
C LYS A 601 -51.50 30.39 -26.68
N THR A 602 -51.06 29.28 -27.27
CA THR A 602 -49.65 29.01 -27.62
C THR A 602 -49.10 30.02 -28.63
N ARG A 603 -47.91 30.56 -28.38
CA ARG A 603 -47.14 31.40 -29.31
C ARG A 603 -46.25 30.51 -30.20
N PHE A 604 -46.20 30.78 -31.50
CA PHE A 604 -45.43 29.97 -32.46
C PHE A 604 -45.00 30.82 -33.68
N GLY A 605 -44.21 30.27 -34.59
CA GLY A 605 -43.71 30.97 -35.79
C GLY A 605 -42.24 31.42 -35.73
N LEU A 606 -41.59 31.26 -34.57
CA LEU A 606 -40.14 31.33 -34.45
C LEU A 606 -39.58 29.91 -34.36
N ASP A 607 -38.59 29.60 -35.19
CA ASP A 607 -37.89 28.32 -35.16
C ASP A 607 -37.02 28.21 -33.90
N GLU A 608 -37.08 27.06 -33.23
CA GLU A 608 -36.43 26.85 -31.95
C GLU A 608 -34.91 27.04 -31.98
N ARG A 609 -34.28 26.83 -33.13
CA ARG A 609 -32.84 27.03 -33.36
C ARG A 609 -32.39 28.48 -33.19
N PHE A 610 -33.34 29.42 -33.25
CA PHE A 610 -33.12 30.86 -33.16
C PHE A 610 -33.48 31.44 -31.79
N HIS A 611 -33.93 30.62 -30.84
CA HIS A 611 -34.18 31.05 -29.48
C HIS A 611 -32.87 31.51 -28.77
N GLY A 612 -32.96 32.57 -27.96
CA GLY A 612 -31.85 33.06 -27.14
C GLY A 612 -31.01 34.22 -27.71
N ASN A 613 -31.46 34.86 -28.80
CA ASN A 613 -30.88 36.09 -29.38
C ASN A 613 -29.34 36.06 -29.52
N THR A 614 -28.81 35.00 -30.13
CA THR A 614 -27.35 34.86 -30.33
C THR A 614 -26.94 35.46 -31.66
N LYS A 615 -25.69 35.92 -31.80
CA LYS A 615 -25.12 36.39 -33.07
C LYS A 615 -24.61 35.26 -33.98
N PHE A 616 -24.69 34.00 -33.55
CA PHE A 616 -24.06 32.84 -34.20
C PHE A 616 -25.09 31.87 -34.78
N GLY A 617 -24.88 31.51 -36.04
CA GLY A 617 -25.70 30.59 -36.82
C GLY A 617 -25.66 29.15 -36.32
N TRP A 618 -26.57 28.32 -36.84
CA TRP A 618 -26.73 26.94 -36.43
C TRP A 618 -25.61 26.05 -36.98
N ASN A 619 -25.23 26.19 -38.25
CA ASN A 619 -24.14 25.40 -38.83
C ASN A 619 -22.78 25.76 -38.21
N LEU A 620 -22.58 27.03 -37.86
CA LEU A 620 -21.43 27.47 -37.06
C LEU A 620 -21.39 26.72 -35.72
N THR A 621 -22.51 26.71 -35.00
CA THR A 621 -22.65 26.02 -33.70
C THR A 621 -22.43 24.51 -33.84
N ALA A 622 -22.98 23.89 -34.89
CA ALA A 622 -22.81 22.48 -35.19
C ALA A 622 -21.33 22.12 -35.43
N LEU A 623 -20.62 22.87 -36.27
CA LEU A 623 -19.19 22.64 -36.50
C LEU A 623 -18.36 22.86 -35.23
N TYR A 624 -18.70 23.88 -34.43
CA TYR A 624 -18.02 24.15 -33.16
C TYR A 624 -18.09 22.95 -32.20
N PHE A 625 -19.28 22.35 -32.03
CA PHE A 625 -19.45 21.21 -31.12
C PHE A 625 -19.06 19.86 -31.71
N TYR A 626 -19.06 19.70 -33.03
CA TYR A 626 -18.40 18.57 -33.69
C TYR A 626 -16.91 18.51 -33.29
N LEU A 627 -16.20 19.63 -33.43
CA LEU A 627 -14.77 19.70 -33.06
C LEU A 627 -14.56 19.52 -31.55
N ALA A 628 -15.45 20.09 -30.74
CA ALA A 628 -15.29 20.07 -29.29
C ALA A 628 -15.71 18.76 -28.61
N VAL A 629 -16.66 18.03 -29.18
CA VAL A 629 -17.23 16.80 -28.60
C VAL A 629 -16.67 15.57 -29.30
N GLU A 630 -16.77 15.49 -30.63
CA GLU A 630 -16.37 14.30 -31.37
C GLU A 630 -14.84 14.23 -31.56
N LEU A 631 -14.21 15.34 -31.98
CA LEU A 631 -12.75 15.38 -32.17
C LEU A 631 -11.97 15.69 -30.89
N GLY A 632 -12.67 15.98 -29.78
CA GLY A 632 -12.03 16.21 -28.49
C GLY A 632 -11.11 17.44 -28.45
N ILE A 633 -11.38 18.48 -29.26
CA ILE A 633 -10.59 19.71 -29.23
C ILE A 633 -11.10 20.63 -28.11
N GLN A 634 -10.20 21.19 -27.30
CA GLN A 634 -10.57 22.12 -26.24
C GLN A 634 -11.38 23.32 -26.78
N GLN A 635 -12.50 23.65 -26.14
CA GLN A 635 -13.41 24.72 -26.59
C GLN A 635 -12.73 26.09 -26.78
N ARG A 636 -11.74 26.43 -25.94
CA ARG A 636 -10.93 27.65 -26.12
C ARG A 636 -10.12 27.62 -27.42
N THR A 637 -9.55 26.47 -27.74
CA THR A 637 -8.83 26.24 -29.00
C THR A 637 -9.77 26.31 -30.20
N VAL A 638 -10.97 25.71 -30.10
CA VAL A 638 -11.99 25.82 -31.15
C VAL A 638 -12.42 27.28 -31.36
N ALA A 639 -12.66 28.03 -30.28
CA ALA A 639 -13.00 29.45 -30.36
C ALA A 639 -11.88 30.28 -31.00
N ARG A 640 -10.62 30.05 -30.61
CA ARG A 640 -9.44 30.69 -31.22
C ARG A 640 -9.35 30.38 -32.71
N MET A 641 -9.58 29.12 -33.08
CA MET A 641 -9.59 28.69 -34.48
C MET A 641 -10.69 29.40 -35.28
N PHE A 642 -11.91 29.47 -34.74
CA PHE A 642 -13.03 30.14 -35.41
C PHE A 642 -12.79 31.65 -35.54
N ASN A 643 -12.23 32.28 -34.50
CA ASN A 643 -11.87 33.69 -34.53
C ASN A 643 -10.79 33.97 -35.58
N ARG A 644 -9.80 33.09 -35.72
CA ARG A 644 -8.73 33.23 -36.71
C ARG A 644 -9.17 32.94 -38.14
N LEU A 645 -9.91 31.85 -38.36
CA LEU A 645 -10.26 31.38 -39.71
C LEU A 645 -11.49 32.10 -40.30
N PHE A 646 -12.47 32.44 -39.45
CA PHE A 646 -13.74 33.02 -39.90
C PHE A 646 -13.96 34.46 -39.42
N GLY A 647 -13.19 34.95 -38.43
CA GLY A 647 -13.38 36.30 -37.89
C GLY A 647 -14.74 36.49 -37.20
N VAL A 648 -15.18 35.49 -36.42
CA VAL A 648 -16.49 35.48 -35.73
C VAL A 648 -16.45 35.99 -34.29
N HIS A 649 -15.27 36.34 -33.74
CA HIS A 649 -15.09 36.95 -32.42
C HIS A 649 -15.91 36.30 -31.27
N ILE A 650 -15.86 34.97 -31.16
CA ILE A 650 -16.40 34.21 -30.03
C ILE A 650 -15.60 34.58 -28.78
N SER A 651 -16.25 35.22 -27.82
CA SER A 651 -15.67 35.58 -26.53
C SER A 651 -15.46 34.35 -25.63
N THR A 652 -14.69 34.51 -24.55
CA THR A 652 -14.41 33.45 -23.57
C THR A 652 -15.68 32.81 -22.98
N GLY A 653 -16.75 33.58 -22.79
CA GLY A 653 -18.07 33.08 -22.34
C GLY A 653 -19.00 32.63 -23.47
N GLY A 654 -18.72 33.02 -24.72
CA GLY A 654 -19.56 32.72 -25.88
C GLY A 654 -19.74 31.22 -26.13
N GLY A 655 -18.67 30.43 -25.98
CA GLY A 655 -18.73 28.97 -26.10
C GLY A 655 -19.67 28.31 -25.08
N ALA A 656 -19.71 28.81 -23.84
CA ALA A 656 -20.60 28.30 -22.80
C ALA A 656 -22.08 28.60 -23.11
N HIS A 657 -22.38 29.80 -23.61
CA HIS A 657 -23.74 30.14 -24.06
C HIS A 657 -24.19 29.29 -25.25
N LEU A 658 -23.30 29.06 -26.22
CA LEU A 658 -23.57 28.17 -27.34
C LEU A 658 -23.83 26.74 -26.86
N LYS A 659 -23.04 26.23 -25.90
CA LYS A 659 -23.20 24.90 -25.32
C LYS A 659 -24.56 24.76 -24.65
N LYS A 660 -24.94 25.71 -23.79
CA LYS A 660 -26.25 25.75 -23.14
C LYS A 660 -27.39 25.74 -24.17
N ARG A 661 -27.27 26.49 -25.27
CA ARG A 661 -28.28 26.54 -26.34
C ARG A 661 -28.44 25.18 -27.02
N ILE A 662 -27.35 24.61 -27.52
CA ILE A 662 -27.40 23.34 -28.27
C ILE A 662 -27.76 22.16 -27.36
N ALA A 663 -27.26 22.12 -26.12
CA ALA A 663 -27.60 21.08 -25.16
C ALA A 663 -29.08 21.14 -24.75
N GLY A 664 -29.64 22.35 -24.58
CA GLY A 664 -31.07 22.53 -24.35
C GLY A 664 -31.91 22.08 -25.54
N TYR A 665 -31.47 22.37 -26.77
CA TYR A 665 -32.18 21.95 -27.99
C TYR A 665 -32.25 20.43 -28.14
N TYR A 666 -31.15 19.72 -27.87
CA TYR A 666 -31.07 18.27 -27.93
C TYR A 666 -31.48 17.56 -26.62
N GLY A 667 -31.98 18.29 -25.61
CA GLY A 667 -32.46 17.69 -24.36
C GLY A 667 -33.59 16.69 -24.59
N GLU A 668 -34.53 17.01 -25.50
CA GLU A 668 -35.60 16.10 -25.93
C GLU A 668 -35.05 14.84 -26.62
N THR A 669 -33.99 14.99 -27.42
CA THR A 669 -33.31 13.86 -28.07
C THR A 669 -32.72 12.92 -27.02
N VAL A 670 -32.01 13.45 -26.02
CA VAL A 670 -31.44 12.65 -24.93
C VAL A 670 -32.52 11.94 -24.13
N GLN A 671 -33.66 12.61 -23.87
CA GLN A 671 -34.79 11.99 -23.19
C GLN A 671 -35.37 10.82 -24.01
N LYS A 672 -35.59 10.99 -25.32
CA LYS A 672 -36.05 9.90 -26.19
C LYS A 672 -35.06 8.73 -26.26
N ILE A 673 -33.76 9.01 -26.26
CA ILE A 673 -32.72 7.97 -26.18
C ILE A 673 -32.84 7.22 -24.85
N MET A 674 -33.03 7.92 -23.73
CA MET A 674 -33.22 7.30 -22.42
C MET A 674 -34.48 6.42 -22.39
N GLU A 675 -35.62 6.94 -22.86
CA GLU A 675 -36.89 6.20 -22.94
C GLU A 675 -36.77 4.93 -23.79
N LYS A 676 -36.00 4.98 -24.89
CA LYS A 676 -35.71 3.80 -25.71
C LYS A 676 -34.83 2.77 -24.99
N ILE A 677 -33.85 3.23 -24.22
CA ILE A 677 -33.00 2.35 -23.42
C ILE A 677 -33.84 1.66 -22.34
N THR A 678 -34.68 2.41 -21.61
CA THR A 678 -35.47 1.89 -20.49
C THR A 678 -36.70 1.09 -20.92
N ALA A 679 -37.24 1.31 -22.12
CA ALA A 679 -38.29 0.46 -22.71
C ALA A 679 -37.72 -0.79 -23.41
N GLY A 680 -36.40 -0.86 -23.59
CA GLY A 680 -35.72 -1.98 -24.23
C GLY A 680 -35.64 -3.24 -23.35
N HIS A 681 -35.06 -4.30 -23.91
CA HIS A 681 -34.86 -5.58 -23.22
C HIS A 681 -33.47 -5.71 -22.56
N LEU A 682 -32.57 -4.75 -22.79
CA LEU A 682 -31.18 -4.76 -22.34
C LEU A 682 -30.77 -3.35 -21.89
N VAL A 683 -30.20 -3.26 -20.69
CA VAL A 683 -29.48 -2.08 -20.21
C VAL A 683 -28.12 -2.51 -19.71
N GLN A 684 -27.09 -1.81 -20.15
CA GLN A 684 -25.72 -1.93 -19.65
C GLN A 684 -25.40 -0.64 -18.91
N ALA A 685 -24.99 -0.76 -17.65
CA ALA A 685 -24.76 0.38 -16.78
C ALA A 685 -23.36 0.34 -16.16
N ASP A 686 -22.74 1.52 -16.03
CA ASP A 686 -21.45 1.70 -15.37
C ASP A 686 -21.33 3.17 -14.88
N GLU A 687 -20.43 3.45 -13.94
CA GLU A 687 -20.25 4.77 -13.36
C GLU A 687 -18.79 5.21 -13.21
N THR A 688 -18.56 6.52 -13.32
CA THR A 688 -17.21 7.09 -13.14
C THR A 688 -17.24 8.42 -12.39
N ARG A 689 -16.15 8.73 -11.69
CA ARG A 689 -16.05 9.94 -10.87
C ARG A 689 -15.86 11.19 -11.74
N ALA A 690 -16.68 12.21 -11.50
CA ALA A 690 -16.53 13.57 -11.99
C ALA A 690 -15.94 14.51 -10.93
N ARG A 691 -15.04 15.41 -11.34
CA ARG A 691 -14.52 16.47 -10.46
C ARG A 691 -15.33 17.76 -10.68
N LYS A 692 -15.91 18.33 -9.62
CA LYS A 692 -16.54 19.67 -9.61
C LYS A 692 -15.78 20.62 -8.67
N SER A 693 -16.12 21.91 -8.69
CA SER A 693 -15.38 22.98 -8.00
C SER A 693 -15.42 22.92 -6.48
N ALA A 694 -16.40 22.22 -5.90
CA ALA A 694 -16.61 22.15 -4.46
C ALA A 694 -16.79 20.72 -3.89
N ALA A 695 -16.88 19.67 -4.72
CA ALA A 695 -17.00 18.27 -4.26
C ALA A 695 -16.69 17.26 -5.40
N SER A 696 -16.79 15.96 -5.12
CA SER A 696 -16.86 14.91 -6.16
C SER A 696 -18.30 14.64 -6.57
N GLY A 697 -18.57 14.46 -7.86
CA GLY A 697 -19.83 13.91 -8.38
C GLY A 697 -19.56 12.63 -9.18
N TYR A 698 -20.61 12.05 -9.76
CA TYR A 698 -20.53 10.82 -10.55
C TYR A 698 -21.24 11.02 -11.89
N VAL A 699 -20.72 10.36 -12.93
CA VAL A 699 -21.38 10.24 -14.23
C VAL A 699 -21.73 8.79 -14.43
N TRP A 700 -23.02 8.55 -14.56
CA TRP A 700 -23.63 7.27 -14.88
C TRP A 700 -23.77 7.15 -16.39
N VAL A 701 -23.51 5.96 -16.90
CA VAL A 701 -23.67 5.62 -18.31
C VAL A 701 -24.71 4.52 -18.42
N PHE A 702 -25.67 4.70 -19.32
CA PHE A 702 -26.67 3.69 -19.67
C PHE A 702 -26.60 3.44 -21.18
N THR A 703 -26.54 2.18 -21.60
CA THR A 703 -26.47 1.82 -23.02
C THR A 703 -27.12 0.46 -23.31
N ASN A 704 -27.63 0.26 -24.52
CA ASN A 704 -28.18 -1.01 -25.01
C ASN A 704 -27.45 -1.51 -26.29
N SER A 705 -26.18 -1.11 -26.47
CA SER A 705 -25.31 -1.30 -27.65
C SER A 705 -25.53 -0.32 -28.82
N HIS A 706 -26.71 0.29 -28.96
CA HIS A 706 -27.01 1.23 -30.05
C HIS A 706 -27.18 2.66 -29.55
N GLU A 707 -27.83 2.81 -28.41
CA GLU A 707 -28.04 4.08 -27.72
C GLU A 707 -27.10 4.23 -26.53
N VAL A 708 -26.67 5.45 -26.23
CA VAL A 708 -25.85 5.79 -25.06
C VAL A 708 -26.37 7.07 -24.43
N VAL A 709 -26.60 7.03 -23.11
CA VAL A 709 -26.96 8.21 -22.32
C VAL A 709 -25.99 8.36 -21.15
N TYR A 710 -25.52 9.59 -20.95
CA TYR A 710 -24.71 9.98 -19.80
C TYR A 710 -25.54 10.85 -18.86
N GLN A 711 -25.56 10.52 -17.58
CA GLN A 711 -26.27 11.27 -16.56
C GLN A 711 -25.37 11.64 -15.39
N TYR A 712 -25.31 12.93 -15.06
CA TYR A 712 -24.59 13.40 -13.90
C TYR A 712 -25.42 13.22 -12.63
N SER A 713 -24.77 12.84 -11.53
CA SER A 713 -25.32 12.77 -10.18
C SER A 713 -24.35 13.33 -9.15
N GLU A 714 -24.87 13.83 -8.03
CA GLU A 714 -24.06 14.35 -6.93
C GLU A 714 -23.49 13.23 -6.05
N SER A 715 -24.24 12.15 -5.86
CA SER A 715 -23.83 10.97 -5.09
C SER A 715 -23.60 9.75 -5.99
N ARG A 716 -22.89 8.75 -5.45
CA ARG A 716 -22.76 7.42 -6.09
C ARG A 716 -23.91 6.48 -5.69
N GLU A 717 -24.88 6.98 -4.93
CA GLU A 717 -25.93 6.14 -4.37
C GLU A 717 -26.94 5.72 -5.44
N ALA A 718 -27.64 4.63 -5.14
CA ALA A 718 -28.56 3.98 -6.08
C ALA A 718 -29.78 4.84 -6.45
N ASP A 719 -30.02 5.99 -5.81
CA ASP A 719 -31.15 6.89 -6.11
C ASP A 719 -31.27 7.26 -7.58
N THR A 720 -30.13 7.51 -8.24
CA THR A 720 -30.13 7.85 -9.68
C THR A 720 -30.49 6.63 -10.50
N LEU A 721 -29.97 5.47 -10.12
CA LEU A 721 -30.25 4.19 -10.75
C LEU A 721 -31.73 3.79 -10.60
N HIS A 722 -32.31 3.90 -9.39
CA HIS A 722 -33.73 3.63 -9.13
C HIS A 722 -34.66 4.57 -9.91
N LYS A 723 -34.27 5.84 -10.10
CA LYS A 723 -35.06 6.79 -10.92
C LYS A 723 -35.08 6.39 -12.39
N VAL A 724 -33.94 5.97 -12.93
CA VAL A 724 -33.82 5.58 -14.36
C VAL A 724 -34.42 4.21 -14.62
N MET A 725 -34.23 3.25 -13.70
CA MET A 725 -34.56 1.84 -13.89
C MET A 725 -35.95 1.45 -13.35
N ARG A 726 -36.75 2.39 -12.83
CA ARG A 726 -38.03 2.10 -12.14
C ARG A 726 -38.98 1.23 -12.95
N GLU A 727 -39.08 1.47 -14.26
CA GLU A 727 -40.03 0.78 -15.15
C GLU A 727 -39.35 -0.28 -16.04
N PHE A 728 -38.05 -0.53 -15.84
CA PHE A 728 -37.28 -1.44 -16.68
C PHE A 728 -37.56 -2.91 -16.32
N GLN A 729 -38.00 -3.69 -17.31
CA GLN A 729 -38.36 -5.11 -17.15
C GLN A 729 -37.40 -6.06 -17.90
N GLY A 730 -36.31 -5.55 -18.47
CA GLY A 730 -35.32 -6.33 -19.22
C GLY A 730 -34.19 -6.88 -18.34
N VAL A 731 -33.04 -7.15 -18.98
CA VAL A 731 -31.82 -7.61 -18.30
C VAL A 731 -30.83 -6.47 -18.12
N LEU A 732 -30.40 -6.23 -16.87
CA LEU A 732 -29.36 -5.29 -16.52
C LEU A 732 -27.98 -5.97 -16.54
N VAL A 733 -27.06 -5.49 -17.38
CA VAL A 733 -25.66 -5.89 -17.38
C VAL A 733 -24.84 -4.86 -16.60
N SER A 734 -24.16 -5.29 -15.54
CA SER A 734 -23.37 -4.40 -14.68
C SER A 734 -22.10 -5.08 -14.19
N ASP A 735 -21.23 -4.32 -13.53
CA ASP A 735 -20.17 -4.90 -12.70
C ASP A 735 -20.72 -5.40 -11.35
N PHE A 736 -19.82 -5.72 -10.42
CA PHE A 736 -20.14 -6.21 -9.07
C PHE A 736 -20.35 -5.08 -8.05
N TYR A 737 -20.65 -3.84 -8.47
CA TYR A 737 -20.98 -2.79 -7.54
C TYR A 737 -22.35 -3.03 -6.89
N ALA A 738 -22.38 -3.01 -5.55
CA ALA A 738 -23.55 -3.37 -4.76
C ALA A 738 -24.80 -2.51 -5.01
N ALA A 739 -24.63 -1.27 -5.52
CA ALA A 739 -25.77 -0.42 -5.84
C ALA A 739 -26.66 -1.01 -6.96
N TYR A 740 -26.12 -1.87 -7.83
CA TYR A 740 -26.91 -2.54 -8.85
C TYR A 740 -27.74 -3.70 -8.27
N ASP A 741 -27.35 -4.26 -7.13
CA ASP A 741 -28.04 -5.41 -6.52
C ASP A 741 -29.40 -5.02 -5.93
N SER A 742 -29.66 -3.73 -5.68
CA SER A 742 -30.96 -3.23 -5.20
C SER A 742 -32.01 -3.08 -6.30
N ILE A 743 -31.65 -3.24 -7.58
CA ILE A 743 -32.59 -3.10 -8.70
C ILE A 743 -33.31 -4.44 -8.94
N GLU A 744 -34.63 -4.41 -8.78
CA GLU A 744 -35.53 -5.52 -9.02
C GLU A 744 -35.72 -5.78 -10.53
N CYS A 745 -34.70 -6.37 -11.16
CA CYS A 745 -34.76 -6.85 -12.54
C CYS A 745 -33.83 -8.07 -12.70
N GLN A 746 -33.92 -8.76 -13.84
CA GLN A 746 -32.95 -9.79 -14.15
C GLN A 746 -31.57 -9.17 -14.38
N GLN A 747 -30.51 -9.79 -13.86
CA GLN A 747 -29.16 -9.22 -13.93
C GLN A 747 -28.19 -10.17 -14.58
N GLN A 748 -27.25 -9.61 -15.34
CA GLN A 748 -26.07 -10.28 -15.86
C GLN A 748 -24.83 -9.54 -15.32
N LYS A 749 -24.09 -10.17 -14.41
CA LYS A 749 -22.83 -9.60 -13.92
C LYS A 749 -21.72 -9.80 -14.97
N CYS A 750 -20.85 -8.80 -15.10
CA CYS A 750 -19.78 -8.80 -16.09
C CYS A 750 -18.73 -9.90 -15.77
N LEU A 751 -18.64 -10.93 -16.62
CA LEU A 751 -17.67 -12.00 -16.38
C LEU A 751 -16.22 -11.57 -16.67
N ILE A 752 -15.98 -10.49 -17.40
CA ILE A 752 -14.62 -9.97 -17.59
C ILE A 752 -14.06 -9.43 -16.27
N HIS A 753 -14.87 -8.71 -15.49
CA HIS A 753 -14.46 -8.27 -14.16
C HIS A 753 -14.22 -9.46 -13.23
N LEU A 754 -15.11 -10.47 -13.27
CA LEU A 754 -14.91 -11.70 -12.51
C LEU A 754 -13.61 -12.40 -12.93
N LEU A 755 -13.37 -12.59 -14.23
CA LEU A 755 -12.17 -13.28 -14.73
C LEU A 755 -10.89 -12.54 -14.36
N ARG A 756 -10.87 -11.20 -14.45
CA ARG A 756 -9.74 -10.38 -14.00
C ARG A 756 -9.47 -10.58 -12.51
N ASP A 757 -10.52 -10.59 -11.69
CA ASP A 757 -10.38 -10.79 -10.25
C ASP A 757 -9.90 -12.21 -9.91
N LEU A 758 -10.47 -13.24 -10.55
CA LEU A 758 -10.06 -14.63 -10.40
C LEU A 758 -8.60 -14.84 -10.81
N ASN A 759 -8.20 -14.27 -11.95
CA ASN A 759 -6.82 -14.32 -12.43
C ASN A 759 -5.87 -13.60 -11.46
N ASN A 760 -6.27 -12.44 -10.93
CA ASN A 760 -5.48 -11.73 -9.92
C ASN A 760 -5.34 -12.54 -8.62
N GLU A 761 -6.39 -13.26 -8.21
CA GLU A 761 -6.36 -14.14 -7.03
C GLU A 761 -5.41 -15.32 -7.25
N VAL A 762 -5.48 -15.99 -8.41
CA VAL A 762 -4.55 -17.06 -8.80
C VAL A 762 -3.11 -16.55 -8.87
N LEU A 763 -2.88 -15.37 -9.45
CA LEU A 763 -1.54 -14.76 -9.50
C LEU A 763 -1.02 -14.36 -8.12
N ALA A 764 -1.91 -14.01 -7.18
CA ALA A 764 -1.55 -13.71 -5.79
C ALA A 764 -1.28 -14.98 -4.98
N GLN A 765 -1.84 -16.13 -5.37
CA GLN A 765 -1.71 -17.44 -4.74
C GLN A 765 -1.24 -18.52 -5.76
N PRO A 766 -0.03 -18.39 -6.34
CA PRO A 766 0.39 -19.19 -7.48
C PRO A 766 0.63 -20.67 -7.20
N TYR A 767 0.55 -21.11 -5.93
CA TYR A 767 0.71 -22.51 -5.52
C TYR A 767 -0.56 -23.12 -4.92
N ASP A 768 -1.67 -22.37 -4.92
CA ASP A 768 -2.96 -22.87 -4.46
C ASP A 768 -3.62 -23.70 -5.56
N GLU A 769 -3.39 -25.01 -5.53
CA GLU A 769 -3.92 -25.94 -6.53
C GLU A 769 -5.46 -26.04 -6.47
N GLU A 770 -6.07 -25.90 -5.28
CA GLU A 770 -7.53 -25.87 -5.14
C GLU A 770 -8.15 -24.66 -5.86
N LEU A 771 -7.54 -23.48 -5.69
CA LEU A 771 -7.96 -22.25 -6.37
C LEU A 771 -7.73 -22.34 -7.88
N LYS A 772 -6.57 -22.84 -8.32
CA LYS A 772 -6.27 -23.03 -9.75
C LYS A 772 -7.28 -23.96 -10.38
N GLU A 773 -7.59 -25.08 -9.74
CA GLU A 773 -8.55 -26.05 -10.26
C GLU A 773 -9.97 -25.45 -10.32
N LEU A 774 -10.39 -24.72 -9.28
CA LEU A 774 -11.67 -24.01 -9.28
C LEU A 774 -11.78 -23.01 -10.44
N VAL A 775 -10.74 -22.17 -10.63
CA VAL A 775 -10.71 -21.18 -11.72
C VAL A 775 -10.61 -21.85 -13.09
N HIS A 776 -9.86 -22.96 -13.20
CA HIS A 776 -9.78 -23.77 -14.41
C HIS A 776 -11.14 -24.38 -14.78
N ASN A 777 -11.87 -24.93 -13.81
CA ASN A 777 -13.21 -25.49 -14.01
C ASN A 777 -14.22 -24.43 -14.47
N PHE A 778 -14.11 -23.20 -13.98
CA PHE A 778 -14.90 -22.09 -14.50
C PHE A 778 -14.48 -21.70 -15.93
N ALA A 779 -13.18 -21.62 -16.20
CA ALA A 779 -12.68 -21.28 -17.53
C ALA A 779 -13.06 -22.35 -18.59
N SER A 780 -13.08 -23.63 -18.21
CA SER A 780 -13.40 -24.74 -19.09
C SER A 780 -14.87 -24.75 -19.53
N ILE A 781 -15.80 -24.25 -18.70
CA ILE A 781 -17.20 -24.05 -19.09
C ILE A 781 -17.40 -22.74 -19.88
N LEU A 782 -16.64 -21.69 -19.58
CA LEU A 782 -16.80 -20.39 -20.21
C LEU A 782 -16.27 -20.37 -21.66
N LYS A 783 -15.15 -21.05 -21.93
CA LYS A 783 -14.54 -21.07 -23.27
C LYS A 783 -15.50 -21.58 -24.37
N PRO A 784 -16.18 -22.73 -24.23
CA PRO A 784 -17.16 -23.20 -25.23
C PRO A 784 -18.37 -22.27 -25.40
N MET A 785 -18.74 -21.51 -24.37
CA MET A 785 -19.81 -20.51 -24.46
C MET A 785 -19.37 -19.37 -25.38
N ILE A 786 -18.17 -18.84 -25.18
CA ILE A 786 -17.60 -17.77 -26.02
C ILE A 786 -17.46 -18.24 -27.47
N GLU A 787 -16.94 -19.44 -27.71
CA GLU A 787 -16.85 -20.01 -29.07
C GLU A 787 -18.22 -20.12 -29.76
N THR A 788 -19.27 -20.43 -28.99
CA THR A 788 -20.65 -20.45 -29.51
C THR A 788 -21.16 -19.04 -29.83
N ILE A 789 -20.84 -18.05 -29.00
CA ILE A 789 -21.19 -16.64 -29.23
C ILE A 789 -20.47 -16.12 -30.49
N ASP A 790 -19.19 -16.41 -30.66
CA ASP A 790 -18.40 -15.96 -31.81
C ASP A 790 -18.96 -16.52 -33.12
N ARG A 791 -19.45 -17.77 -33.11
CA ARG A 791 -20.00 -18.41 -34.32
C ARG A 791 -21.44 -18.03 -34.63
N TYR A 792 -22.30 -17.87 -33.62
CA TYR A 792 -23.74 -17.76 -33.81
C TYR A 792 -24.38 -16.48 -33.25
N GLY A 793 -23.59 -15.64 -32.58
CA GLY A 793 -24.04 -14.46 -31.85
C GLY A 793 -24.76 -14.79 -30.54
N LEU A 794 -25.33 -13.76 -29.92
CA LEU A 794 -26.05 -13.84 -28.64
C LEU A 794 -27.48 -14.36 -28.84
N LYS A 795 -27.61 -15.60 -29.32
CA LYS A 795 -28.90 -16.26 -29.56
C LYS A 795 -29.14 -17.39 -28.55
N ARG A 796 -30.17 -17.24 -27.73
CA ARG A 796 -30.62 -18.19 -26.71
C ARG A 796 -30.69 -19.63 -27.22
N ARG A 797 -31.22 -19.85 -28.42
CA ARG A 797 -31.36 -21.22 -28.98
C ARG A 797 -30.04 -21.98 -29.11
N PHE A 798 -28.92 -21.26 -29.31
CA PHE A 798 -27.58 -21.87 -29.39
C PHE A 798 -26.86 -21.88 -28.05
N LEU A 799 -27.15 -20.92 -27.17
CA LEU A 799 -26.50 -20.77 -25.87
C LEU A 799 -27.12 -21.65 -24.78
N ASN A 800 -28.42 -21.96 -24.86
CA ASN A 800 -29.15 -22.75 -23.86
C ASN A 800 -28.54 -24.15 -23.65
N LYS A 801 -27.87 -24.71 -24.66
CA LYS A 801 -27.14 -25.99 -24.54
C LYS A 801 -26.10 -25.99 -23.40
N HIS A 802 -25.54 -24.83 -23.06
CA HIS A 802 -24.54 -24.65 -22.00
C HIS A 802 -25.13 -24.53 -20.60
N VAL A 803 -26.46 -24.42 -20.44
CA VAL A 803 -27.08 -24.38 -19.11
C VAL A 803 -26.82 -25.68 -18.34
N LYS A 804 -26.74 -26.82 -19.03
CA LYS A 804 -26.41 -28.11 -18.41
C LYS A 804 -25.00 -28.15 -17.82
N SER A 805 -24.01 -27.53 -18.48
CA SER A 805 -22.63 -27.47 -17.96
C SER A 805 -22.52 -26.54 -16.77
N VAL A 806 -23.24 -25.41 -16.77
CA VAL A 806 -23.34 -24.50 -15.61
C VAL A 806 -23.95 -25.21 -14.40
N ASN A 807 -25.07 -25.92 -14.58
CA ASN A 807 -25.71 -26.67 -13.49
C ASN A 807 -24.78 -27.75 -12.91
N ARG A 808 -23.99 -28.41 -13.76
CA ARG A 808 -22.98 -29.37 -13.31
C ARG A 808 -21.88 -28.68 -12.50
N PHE A 809 -21.33 -27.58 -13.01
CA PHE A 809 -20.33 -26.77 -12.31
C PHE A 809 -20.79 -26.38 -10.90
N TYR A 810 -22.02 -25.87 -10.74
CA TYR A 810 -22.54 -25.50 -9.42
C TYR A 810 -22.79 -26.71 -8.51
N LYS A 811 -23.22 -27.84 -9.06
CA LYS A 811 -23.40 -29.09 -8.29
C LYS A 811 -22.07 -29.63 -7.77
N ASP A 812 -21.01 -29.52 -8.57
CA ASP A 812 -19.67 -29.93 -8.18
C ASP A 812 -19.08 -28.94 -7.15
N LEU A 813 -19.29 -27.64 -7.37
CA LEU A 813 -18.88 -26.57 -6.46
C LEU A 813 -19.51 -26.72 -5.06
N SER A 814 -20.80 -27.08 -4.99
CA SER A 814 -21.50 -27.24 -3.71
C SER A 814 -21.02 -28.47 -2.93
N ARG A 815 -20.70 -29.57 -3.63
CA ARG A 815 -20.23 -30.82 -3.03
C ARG A 815 -18.80 -30.76 -2.52
N ARG A 816 -17.98 -29.91 -3.11
CA ARG A 816 -16.56 -29.81 -2.78
C ARG A 816 -16.34 -28.87 -1.60
N GLU A 817 -15.59 -29.35 -0.62
CA GLU A 817 -15.05 -28.53 0.46
C GLU A 817 -13.68 -28.00 0.05
N TYR A 818 -13.48 -26.70 0.25
CA TYR A 818 -12.23 -26.01 -0.03
C TYR A 818 -11.56 -25.66 1.30
N ARG A 819 -10.26 -25.89 1.40
CA ARG A 819 -9.46 -25.61 2.59
C ARG A 819 -8.77 -24.26 2.50
N SER A 820 -8.42 -23.82 1.29
CA SER A 820 -7.81 -22.51 1.08
C SER A 820 -8.81 -21.38 1.32
N GLU A 821 -8.40 -20.35 2.08
CA GLU A 821 -9.20 -19.14 2.29
C GLU A 821 -9.55 -18.44 0.96
N ALA A 822 -8.62 -18.45 -0.01
CA ALA A 822 -8.83 -17.86 -1.33
C ALA A 822 -9.87 -18.65 -2.14
N ALA A 823 -9.77 -19.99 -2.12
CA ALA A 823 -10.74 -20.87 -2.78
C ALA A 823 -12.14 -20.78 -2.13
N VAL A 824 -12.23 -20.68 -0.79
CA VAL A 824 -13.49 -20.45 -0.06
C VAL A 824 -14.13 -19.12 -0.44
N ARG A 825 -13.34 -18.03 -0.51
CA ARG A 825 -13.81 -16.71 -0.94
C ARG A 825 -14.32 -16.73 -2.38
N CYS A 826 -13.60 -17.45 -3.25
CA CYS A 826 -13.95 -17.64 -4.65
C CYS A 826 -15.26 -18.45 -4.79
N LYS A 827 -15.40 -19.56 -4.07
CA LYS A 827 -16.65 -20.34 -3.98
C LYS A 827 -17.83 -19.47 -3.56
N ARG A 828 -17.69 -18.73 -2.46
CA ARG A 828 -18.73 -17.81 -1.97
C ARG A 828 -19.14 -16.80 -3.04
N ARG A 829 -18.17 -16.28 -3.81
CA ARG A 829 -18.43 -15.33 -4.90
C ARG A 829 -19.24 -15.95 -6.04
N PHE A 830 -18.95 -17.19 -6.42
CA PHE A 830 -19.76 -17.92 -7.39
C PHE A 830 -21.17 -18.22 -6.87
N GLU A 831 -21.31 -18.58 -5.60
CA GLU A 831 -22.61 -18.85 -4.96
C GLU A 831 -23.46 -17.57 -4.85
N THR A 832 -22.88 -16.46 -4.41
CA THR A 832 -23.55 -15.15 -4.36
C THR A 832 -23.92 -14.63 -5.75
N GLY A 833 -23.05 -14.84 -6.74
CA GLY A 833 -23.33 -14.48 -8.14
C GLY A 833 -24.43 -15.34 -8.76
N GLY A 834 -24.43 -16.64 -8.46
CA GLY A 834 -25.45 -17.61 -8.88
C GLY A 834 -25.86 -17.49 -10.35
N GLU A 835 -27.17 -17.51 -10.59
CA GLU A 835 -27.74 -17.37 -11.95
C GLU A 835 -27.38 -16.04 -12.62
N ARG A 836 -27.10 -14.97 -11.85
CA ARG A 836 -26.76 -13.64 -12.38
C ARG A 836 -25.45 -13.64 -13.16
N LEU A 837 -24.62 -14.67 -13.04
CA LEU A 837 -23.40 -14.83 -13.85
C LEU A 837 -23.70 -15.39 -15.25
N PHE A 838 -24.83 -16.05 -15.45
CA PHE A 838 -25.11 -16.83 -16.66
C PHE A 838 -26.46 -16.52 -17.31
N THR A 839 -27.13 -15.44 -16.91
CA THR A 839 -28.39 -14.95 -17.50
C THR A 839 -28.32 -14.86 -19.03
N PHE A 840 -27.17 -14.47 -19.60
CA PHE A 840 -26.96 -14.39 -21.05
C PHE A 840 -27.22 -15.69 -21.82
N LEU A 841 -27.19 -16.86 -21.16
CA LEU A 841 -27.51 -18.14 -21.79
C LEU A 841 -29.01 -18.31 -22.09
N ARG A 842 -29.87 -17.58 -21.37
CA ARG A 842 -31.34 -17.72 -21.39
C ARG A 842 -32.05 -16.58 -22.10
N HIS A 843 -31.34 -15.54 -22.54
CA HIS A 843 -31.91 -14.34 -23.15
C HIS A 843 -31.21 -14.01 -24.46
N ASP A 844 -31.99 -13.65 -25.49
CA ASP A 844 -31.43 -13.17 -26.75
C ASP A 844 -30.85 -11.75 -26.56
N GLY A 845 -29.72 -11.47 -27.23
CA GLY A 845 -29.12 -10.14 -27.25
C GLY A 845 -28.38 -9.71 -25.98
N VAL A 846 -28.45 -10.47 -24.88
CA VAL A 846 -27.77 -10.13 -23.62
C VAL A 846 -26.29 -10.54 -23.67
N PRO A 847 -25.33 -9.61 -23.51
CA PRO A 847 -23.91 -9.94 -23.51
C PRO A 847 -23.44 -10.47 -22.16
N TRP A 848 -22.43 -11.34 -22.17
CA TRP A 848 -21.77 -11.88 -20.98
C TRP A 848 -20.84 -10.88 -20.26
N ASN A 849 -20.61 -9.71 -20.86
CA ASN A 849 -19.71 -8.67 -20.37
C ASN A 849 -20.31 -7.27 -20.50
N ASN A 850 -19.77 -6.32 -19.73
CA ASN A 850 -20.21 -4.93 -19.70
C ASN A 850 -19.34 -3.98 -20.56
N ASN A 851 -18.72 -4.51 -21.62
CA ASN A 851 -17.71 -3.74 -22.39
C ASN A 851 -18.28 -2.49 -23.06
N ASN A 852 -19.54 -2.49 -23.47
CA ASN A 852 -20.16 -1.33 -24.11
C ASN A 852 -20.27 -0.14 -23.15
N ALA A 853 -20.69 -0.39 -21.90
CA ALA A 853 -20.72 0.65 -20.87
C ALA A 853 -19.29 1.10 -20.49
N GLU A 854 -18.34 0.17 -20.33
CA GLU A 854 -16.92 0.49 -20.07
C GLU A 854 -16.33 1.36 -21.22
N HIS A 855 -16.64 1.03 -22.47
CA HIS A 855 -16.20 1.77 -23.64
C HIS A 855 -16.83 3.18 -23.68
N ALA A 856 -18.13 3.30 -23.40
CA ALA A 856 -18.80 4.58 -23.30
C ALA A 856 -18.22 5.45 -22.17
N ILE A 857 -17.84 4.88 -21.02
CA ILE A 857 -17.11 5.62 -19.98
C ILE A 857 -15.79 6.21 -20.50
N LYS A 858 -15.06 5.49 -21.37
CA LYS A 858 -13.79 5.99 -21.94
C LYS A 858 -14.00 7.28 -22.74
N ALA A 859 -15.14 7.46 -23.40
CA ALA A 859 -15.46 8.71 -24.10
C ALA A 859 -15.55 9.90 -23.12
N TYR A 860 -16.25 9.74 -22.00
CA TYR A 860 -16.30 10.77 -20.96
C TYR A 860 -14.94 10.95 -20.26
N ALA A 861 -14.19 9.87 -20.00
CA ALA A 861 -12.88 9.94 -19.36
C ALA A 861 -11.89 10.80 -20.18
N ARG A 862 -11.88 10.64 -21.51
CA ARG A 862 -11.12 11.51 -22.43
C ARG A 862 -11.62 12.95 -22.38
N ALA A 863 -12.94 13.14 -22.44
CA ALA A 863 -13.53 14.48 -22.38
C ALA A 863 -13.22 15.22 -21.07
N ARG A 864 -13.11 14.49 -19.95
CA ARG A 864 -12.80 15.07 -18.63
C ARG A 864 -11.45 15.76 -18.60
N GLU A 865 -10.47 15.30 -19.37
CA GLU A 865 -9.15 15.91 -19.48
C GLU A 865 -9.16 17.23 -20.25
N LEU A 866 -10.21 17.48 -21.04
CA LEU A 866 -10.39 18.70 -21.83
C LEU A 866 -11.04 19.85 -21.04
N PHE A 867 -11.62 19.56 -19.86
CA PHE A 867 -12.18 20.60 -19.01
C PHE A 867 -11.04 21.40 -18.34
N GLN A 868 -10.95 22.69 -18.65
CA GLN A 868 -10.05 23.60 -17.94
C GLN A 868 -10.69 24.05 -16.62
N GLY A 869 -10.01 23.79 -15.50
CA GLY A 869 -10.52 24.10 -14.16
C GLY A 869 -11.55 23.08 -13.67
N THR A 870 -12.33 23.46 -12.66
CA THR A 870 -13.35 22.59 -12.05
C THR A 870 -14.75 22.99 -12.54
N PRO A 871 -15.33 22.26 -13.51
CA PRO A 871 -16.62 22.63 -14.08
C PRO A 871 -17.76 22.50 -13.06
N THR A 872 -18.81 23.31 -13.22
CA THR A 872 -20.04 23.20 -12.44
C THR A 872 -20.83 21.96 -12.87
N ALA A 873 -21.68 21.42 -11.98
CA ALA A 873 -22.57 20.30 -12.29
C ALA A 873 -23.39 20.54 -13.58
N LYS A 874 -23.94 21.75 -13.72
CA LYS A 874 -24.68 22.18 -14.91
C LYS A 874 -23.84 22.13 -16.18
N ALA A 875 -22.60 22.63 -16.12
CA ALA A 875 -21.71 22.63 -17.27
C ALA A 875 -21.31 21.21 -17.71
N ILE A 876 -21.23 20.26 -16.75
CA ILE A 876 -21.02 18.84 -17.02
C ILE A 876 -22.27 18.28 -17.71
N SER A 877 -23.46 18.45 -17.14
CA SER A 877 -24.72 17.94 -17.73
C SER A 877 -24.96 18.45 -19.15
N GLU A 878 -24.68 19.73 -19.44
CA GLU A 878 -24.79 20.29 -20.78
C GLU A 878 -23.83 19.62 -21.78
N TYR A 879 -22.62 19.26 -21.34
CA TYR A 879 -21.67 18.53 -22.18
C TYR A 879 -22.11 17.08 -22.38
N LEU A 880 -22.58 16.42 -21.32
CA LEU A 880 -23.07 15.03 -21.35
C LEU A 880 -24.26 14.87 -22.28
N ALA A 881 -25.14 15.86 -22.40
CA ALA A 881 -26.24 15.83 -23.36
C ALA A 881 -25.71 15.69 -24.81
N LEU A 882 -24.71 16.49 -25.18
CA LEU A 882 -24.09 16.42 -26.51
C LEU A 882 -23.28 15.15 -26.71
N LEU A 883 -22.58 14.68 -25.67
CA LEU A 883 -21.84 13.43 -25.70
C LEU A 883 -22.78 12.23 -25.90
N SER A 884 -23.95 12.22 -25.27
CA SER A 884 -24.97 11.17 -25.44
C SER A 884 -25.45 11.08 -26.88
N VAL A 885 -25.74 12.23 -27.52
CA VAL A 885 -26.10 12.30 -28.94
C VAL A 885 -24.94 11.85 -29.82
N CYS A 886 -23.72 12.31 -29.53
CA CYS A 886 -22.51 11.96 -30.30
C CYS A 886 -22.24 10.45 -30.29
N GLU A 887 -22.20 9.83 -29.10
CA GLU A 887 -21.92 8.40 -28.99
C GLU A 887 -23.06 7.55 -29.54
N THR A 888 -24.32 8.00 -29.43
CA THR A 888 -25.46 7.32 -30.09
C THR A 888 -25.34 7.40 -31.62
N CYS A 889 -25.00 8.56 -32.18
CA CYS A 889 -24.74 8.71 -33.61
C CYS A 889 -23.59 7.79 -34.05
N ARG A 890 -22.49 7.75 -33.29
CA ARG A 890 -21.33 6.88 -33.57
C ARG A 890 -21.72 5.40 -33.57
N ASN A 891 -22.46 4.93 -32.56
CA ASN A 891 -22.91 3.54 -32.48
C ASN A 891 -23.87 3.17 -33.62
N LYS A 892 -24.71 4.12 -34.06
CA LYS A 892 -25.61 3.96 -35.22
C LYS A 892 -24.94 4.25 -36.57
N ARG A 893 -23.64 4.54 -36.61
CA ARG A 893 -22.86 4.90 -37.82
C ARG A 893 -23.45 6.10 -38.58
N ILE A 894 -23.97 7.07 -37.85
CA ILE A 894 -24.50 8.34 -38.36
C ILE A 894 -23.45 9.42 -38.14
N ASP A 895 -23.17 10.19 -39.19
CA ASP A 895 -22.27 11.34 -39.10
C ASP A 895 -22.85 12.42 -38.17
N PHE A 896 -22.16 12.67 -37.07
CA PHE A 896 -22.65 13.56 -36.01
C PHE A 896 -22.70 15.02 -36.46
N LEU A 897 -21.75 15.49 -37.26
CA LEU A 897 -21.77 16.84 -37.81
C LEU A 897 -22.99 17.06 -38.71
N ASP A 898 -23.27 16.13 -39.63
CA ASP A 898 -24.43 16.19 -40.51
C ASP A 898 -25.75 16.10 -39.74
N PHE A 899 -25.82 15.26 -38.71
CA PHE A 899 -26.97 15.22 -37.79
C PHE A 899 -27.16 16.59 -37.12
N LEU A 900 -26.11 17.15 -36.51
CA LEU A 900 -26.19 18.46 -35.87
C LEU A 900 -26.62 19.55 -36.84
N ARG A 901 -26.08 19.58 -38.06
CA ARG A 901 -26.39 20.57 -39.10
C ARG A 901 -27.84 20.49 -39.59
N SER A 902 -28.41 19.29 -39.64
CA SER A 902 -29.81 19.10 -40.04
C SER A 902 -30.77 19.82 -39.08
N GLY A 903 -30.44 19.85 -37.79
CA GLY A 903 -31.32 20.32 -36.73
C GLY A 903 -32.42 19.32 -36.37
N GLU A 904 -32.38 18.10 -36.92
CA GLU A 904 -33.33 17.04 -36.60
C GLU A 904 -33.12 16.58 -35.16
N LYS A 905 -34.21 16.35 -34.41
CA LYS A 905 -34.14 15.89 -33.01
C LYS A 905 -34.24 14.37 -32.88
N ASP A 906 -34.61 13.67 -33.95
CA ASP A 906 -34.73 12.22 -33.97
C ASP A 906 -33.66 11.62 -34.89
N ILE A 907 -32.75 10.87 -34.27
CA ILE A 907 -31.60 10.24 -34.93
C ILE A 907 -32.07 9.21 -35.97
N GLU A 908 -33.17 8.49 -35.73
CA GLU A 908 -33.69 7.49 -36.67
C GLU A 908 -34.43 8.13 -37.83
N ALA A 909 -35.23 9.16 -37.57
CA ALA A 909 -35.88 9.92 -38.64
C ALA A 909 -34.84 10.52 -39.59
N PHE A 910 -33.73 11.03 -39.04
CA PHE A 910 -32.60 11.52 -39.83
C PHE A 910 -31.97 10.40 -40.68
N ALA A 911 -31.67 9.25 -40.08
CA ALA A 911 -31.10 8.11 -40.80
C ALA A 911 -31.99 7.64 -41.96
N ALA A 912 -33.30 7.49 -41.71
CA ALA A 912 -34.29 7.10 -42.71
C ALA A 912 -34.38 8.12 -43.86
N SER A 913 -34.28 9.41 -43.56
CA SER A 913 -34.31 10.48 -44.57
C SER A 913 -33.11 10.45 -45.53
N LYS A 914 -31.93 10.00 -45.07
CA LYS A 914 -30.74 9.83 -45.91
C LYS A 914 -30.82 8.57 -46.77
N GLY A 915 -31.34 7.46 -46.24
CA GLY A 915 -31.56 6.22 -47.00
C GLY A 915 -32.48 6.43 -48.20
N ARG A 916 -33.59 7.16 -48.03
CA ARG A 916 -34.51 7.52 -49.13
C ARG A 916 -33.86 8.43 -50.18
N LYS A 917 -32.94 9.32 -49.80
CA LYS A 917 -32.19 10.18 -50.74
C LYS A 917 -31.12 9.43 -51.53
N GLN A 918 -30.57 8.33 -51.00
CA GLN A 918 -29.65 7.45 -51.74
C GLN A 918 -30.39 6.56 -52.73
N GLN A 919 -31.55 5.99 -52.36
CA GLN A 919 -32.39 5.22 -53.29
C GLN A 919 -32.88 6.06 -54.47
N ASN A 920 -33.33 7.30 -54.24
CA ASN A 920 -33.75 8.21 -55.33
C ASN A 920 -32.60 8.74 -56.20
N LYS A 921 -31.32 8.50 -55.84
CA LYS A 921 -30.15 8.81 -56.67
C LYS A 921 -29.68 7.64 -57.53
N HIS A 922 -30.13 6.42 -57.24
CA HIS A 922 -29.81 5.22 -58.03
C HIS A 922 -30.97 4.77 -58.94
N GLY A 923 -32.13 5.43 -58.83
CA GLY A 923 -33.29 5.24 -59.71
C GLY A 923 -33.52 6.40 -60.70
N ARG A 924 -32.46 7.10 -61.10
CA ARG A 924 -32.47 8.11 -62.18
C ARG A 924 -31.33 7.86 -63.13
#